data_AF-A0A662CNP5-F1
#
_entry.id   AF-A0A662CNP5-F1
#
_cell.length_a   1.000
_cell.length_b   1.000
_cell.length_c   1.000
_cell.angle_alpha   90.00
_cell.angle_beta   90.00
_cell.angle_gamma   90.00
#
_symmetry.space_group_name_H-M   'P 1'
#
loop_
_entity.id
_entity.type
_entity.pdbx_description
1 polymer ?
#
loop_
_entity_poly.entity_id
_entity_poly.type
_entity_poly.pdbx_seq_one_letter_code
_entity_poly.pdbx_strand_id
1 'polypeptide(L)'
;VNYLPGGDLDKTILIRLLNLDNMNSQRDPYPDGIFDYMEGTTIISSNGRVFFPLLEPFGSDLAKIFNDSLDGEQADAAIEKYVFQELYDSTKTKAQQIAEKNKFLIAGQYSSTNGSEIMLNAMNVPQGSVKVTAGGRELMEGADYTVDYMLGRVTIINQGILESGTPIRISLENQSLFNFQTKTLVGSHLNYKISDNFNLGATAMHLTEKPLTQKVNVGDEPISNTIWGLNGNYSVESQLLTTMVDWLPFLETKAPSSFTVVGEFAQLIPGHSSAIGKEGDAYLDDFEGSETSIDLKQFSSWKLSSTPRGFFPEAELNNNRAYGYNRARLAWYHIDPLFLNPDSRTPDYMKNNPDYMSSAYVYEVYETDIFPFKENPNGIPTRISVLNMSFYPEERGPYNYDYERIGQEGELLEPEARWGGIMREIYSSDFEQSNVEFIEFWLMDPFAEMPDHGGGELYFNLGNISEDVLKDSRKIFENGLPTSEVVEKVDTTVWGRIPLTQSLVQGFSAGDATRKFQDVGLDGVSSLYSGDEVSFFSQESDDYLGQIESRYSSGLLSQEARNAIFLDPSSDDYSYYRSTVYDGEQAGILERYKKYNNQEGNSPSDQDNPESYPTSGTSLPDIEDINRDNTLSEGESYYSYRVDINKSDMQVGRNHIVDKVIDKVIYQNGEEADVTWYQFRIPIFDYEDVEGDISDFKTIRFMRMFMTGFEDTTFLRFAKLDLVRGEWRRYMQPLTQGGEDWTGVEPSFGELTISAVNIEENSGKEPVNYVLPPGFSRQIDPTQPQLRQLNEQSIVLKVNELADGDAKAAYKNTEIDMRQYKKLQMEAHAEALVGEYLESNELVAFIRLGTDFKDNYYEYEVPMELTPPGLYDNDSESDRLIVWPEGNQFDLELDQFTEVKQARNRAMNDPESQVTISSVYSEMDEKGNRISVSGNPNLSSVRTIMIGVRNPKAGDNPYGQDDGLPKSGEIWLNELRLTDFNESGGWAAQGRATLKLADFGNVTVAGNTSQPGFGSIEQKVQERQQEQIIQ
;
A
#
# COMPACT_ATOMS: atom_id res chain seq x y z
N VAL A 1 -22.66 -4.47 -24.26
CA VAL A 1 -22.94 -3.92 -25.61
C VAL A 1 -21.60 -3.76 -26.32
N ASN A 2 -21.48 -4.10 -27.60
CA ASN A 2 -20.23 -4.07 -28.36
C ASN A 2 -20.16 -2.93 -29.41
N TYR A 3 -21.05 -1.94 -29.30
CA TYR A 3 -21.17 -0.75 -30.14
C TYR A 3 -21.43 0.48 -29.25
N LEU A 4 -21.26 1.68 -29.80
CA LEU A 4 -21.53 2.94 -29.11
C LEU A 4 -22.96 3.40 -29.43
N PRO A 5 -23.81 3.69 -28.43
CA PRO A 5 -25.19 4.10 -28.68
C PRO A 5 -25.24 5.55 -29.19
N GLY A 6 -25.75 5.76 -30.41
CA GLY A 6 -25.96 7.10 -30.99
C GLY A 6 -25.81 7.15 -32.51
N GLY A 7 -26.76 7.79 -33.19
CA GLY A 7 -26.69 8.10 -34.63
C GLY A 7 -26.31 6.91 -35.54
N ASP A 8 -25.41 7.16 -36.49
CA ASP A 8 -24.91 6.16 -37.43
C ASP A 8 -23.91 5.16 -36.81
N LEU A 9 -23.43 5.43 -35.59
CA LEU A 9 -22.47 4.58 -34.86
C LEU A 9 -23.12 3.40 -34.13
N ASP A 10 -24.44 3.45 -33.91
CA ASP A 10 -25.23 2.41 -33.22
C ASP A 10 -25.17 1.03 -33.91
N LYS A 11 -24.73 0.98 -35.17
CA LYS A 11 -24.63 -0.26 -35.97
C LYS A 11 -23.19 -0.73 -36.21
N THR A 12 -22.20 -0.03 -35.67
CA THR A 12 -20.78 -0.33 -35.91
C THR A 12 -20.15 -0.93 -34.65
N ILE A 13 -19.54 -2.10 -34.80
CA ILE A 13 -18.88 -2.80 -33.69
C ILE A 13 -17.60 -2.05 -33.30
N LEU A 14 -17.32 -1.94 -32.00
CA LEU A 14 -16.16 -1.23 -31.44
C LEU A 14 -14.82 -1.67 -32.04
N ILE A 15 -14.62 -2.98 -32.27
CA ILE A 15 -13.37 -3.47 -32.88
C ILE A 15 -13.18 -2.91 -34.29
N ARG A 16 -14.26 -2.76 -35.07
CA ARG A 16 -14.19 -2.12 -36.38
C ARG A 16 -13.94 -0.62 -36.26
N LEU A 17 -14.62 0.03 -35.31
CA LEU A 17 -14.47 1.46 -35.05
C LEU A 17 -13.03 1.82 -34.66
N LEU A 18 -12.36 0.94 -33.92
CA LEU A 18 -10.98 1.09 -33.44
C LEU A 18 -9.94 0.45 -34.37
N ASN A 19 -10.31 0.16 -35.62
CA ASN A 19 -9.45 -0.42 -36.67
C ASN A 19 -8.84 -1.80 -36.35
N LEU A 20 -9.48 -2.58 -35.47
CA LEU A 20 -9.12 -3.97 -35.16
C LEU A 20 -9.86 -5.02 -36.02
N ASP A 21 -10.81 -4.60 -36.86
CA ASP A 21 -11.56 -5.45 -37.80
C ASP A 21 -11.74 -4.69 -39.12
N ASN A 22 -10.83 -4.95 -40.06
CA ASN A 22 -10.74 -4.37 -41.38
C ASN A 22 -10.63 -5.43 -42.48
N MET A 23 -10.40 -6.69 -42.12
CA MET A 23 -10.23 -7.79 -43.04
C MET A 23 -11.09 -9.00 -42.68
N ASN A 24 -11.21 -9.93 -43.62
CA ASN A 24 -11.88 -11.19 -43.38
C ASN A 24 -10.88 -12.30 -43.03
N SER A 25 -11.39 -13.49 -42.68
CA SER A 25 -10.56 -14.71 -42.50
C SER A 25 -9.59 -15.06 -43.65
N GLN A 26 -9.78 -14.53 -44.87
CA GLN A 26 -8.88 -14.72 -46.03
C GLN A 26 -7.88 -13.57 -46.21
N ARG A 27 -7.90 -12.56 -45.33
CA ARG A 27 -7.11 -11.31 -45.38
C ARG A 27 -7.47 -10.38 -46.55
N ASP A 28 -8.67 -10.50 -47.09
CA ASP A 28 -9.21 -9.48 -47.99
C ASP A 28 -9.70 -8.28 -47.16
N PRO A 29 -9.65 -7.04 -47.68
CA PRO A 29 -10.01 -5.81 -46.96
C PRO A 29 -11.53 -5.63 -46.82
N TYR A 30 -12.19 -6.60 -46.19
CA TYR A 30 -13.61 -6.58 -45.86
C TYR A 30 -13.79 -7.02 -44.40
N PRO A 31 -14.31 -6.16 -43.51
CA PRO A 31 -14.52 -6.53 -42.11
C PRO A 31 -15.55 -7.64 -41.97
N ASP A 32 -15.30 -8.60 -41.08
CA ASP A 32 -16.18 -9.75 -40.83
C ASP A 32 -16.71 -9.84 -39.39
N GLY A 33 -16.41 -8.84 -38.55
CA GLY A 33 -16.84 -8.78 -37.16
C GLY A 33 -15.97 -9.58 -36.20
N ILE A 34 -14.81 -10.06 -36.66
CA ILE A 34 -13.82 -10.80 -35.89
C ILE A 34 -12.55 -9.96 -35.78
N PHE A 35 -11.85 -10.07 -34.65
CA PHE A 35 -10.54 -9.42 -34.47
C PHE A 35 -9.54 -9.89 -35.54
N ASP A 36 -8.93 -8.94 -36.24
CA ASP A 36 -7.89 -9.19 -37.23
C ASP A 36 -6.62 -9.71 -36.56
N TYR A 37 -6.37 -11.02 -36.64
CA TYR A 37 -5.13 -11.61 -36.11
C TYR A 37 -3.97 -11.41 -37.10
N MET A 38 -3.16 -10.38 -36.85
CA MET A 38 -1.95 -10.05 -37.61
C MET A 38 -0.73 -9.96 -36.69
N GLU A 39 0.13 -10.97 -36.78
CA GLU A 39 1.37 -11.00 -36.03
C GLU A 39 2.24 -9.76 -36.32
N GLY A 40 2.66 -9.07 -35.27
CA GLY A 40 3.46 -7.85 -35.32
C GLY A 40 2.71 -6.57 -35.68
N THR A 41 1.41 -6.64 -36.01
CA THR A 41 0.58 -5.46 -36.32
C THR A 41 -0.52 -5.26 -35.30
N THR A 42 -1.40 -6.24 -35.11
CA THR A 42 -2.51 -6.18 -34.15
C THR A 42 -2.25 -7.07 -32.93
N ILE A 43 -1.32 -8.02 -33.01
CA ILE A 43 -0.94 -8.88 -31.89
C ILE A 43 0.54 -9.29 -31.95
N ILE A 44 1.18 -9.41 -30.79
CA ILE A 44 2.44 -10.14 -30.61
C ILE A 44 2.13 -11.40 -29.80
N SER A 45 2.12 -12.55 -30.46
CA SER A 45 1.61 -13.79 -29.86
C SER A 45 2.55 -14.41 -28.85
N SER A 46 3.84 -14.08 -28.90
CA SER A 46 4.85 -14.59 -27.96
C SER A 46 4.62 -14.14 -26.51
N ASN A 47 3.94 -13.00 -26.31
CA ASN A 47 3.63 -12.46 -24.99
C ASN A 47 2.18 -11.96 -24.86
N GLY A 48 1.32 -12.25 -25.84
CA GLY A 48 -0.12 -11.94 -25.79
C GLY A 48 -0.47 -10.46 -25.87
N ARG A 49 0.44 -9.58 -26.33
CA ARG A 49 0.17 -8.14 -26.43
C ARG A 49 -0.69 -7.83 -27.64
N VAL A 50 -1.84 -7.21 -27.41
CA VAL A 50 -2.73 -6.67 -28.46
C VAL A 50 -2.34 -5.21 -28.75
N PHE A 51 -2.26 -4.86 -30.03
CA PHE A 51 -1.95 -3.52 -30.51
C PHE A 51 -3.15 -2.94 -31.25
N PHE A 52 -3.52 -1.73 -30.86
CA PHE A 52 -4.45 -0.92 -31.62
C PHE A 52 -3.65 -0.19 -32.71
N PRO A 53 -4.07 -0.21 -33.98
CA PRO A 53 -3.42 0.54 -35.04
C PRO A 53 -3.84 2.02 -35.02
N LEU A 54 -3.95 2.59 -33.82
CA LEU A 54 -4.32 3.96 -33.48
C LEU A 54 -3.39 4.43 -32.35
N LEU A 55 -3.08 5.73 -32.29
CA LEU A 55 -2.15 6.25 -31.28
C LEU A 55 -2.86 6.37 -29.92
N GLU A 56 -4.08 6.91 -29.95
CA GLU A 56 -4.93 7.16 -28.79
C GLU A 56 -6.34 6.61 -29.05
N PRO A 57 -6.51 5.27 -29.16
CA PRO A 57 -7.77 4.66 -29.57
C PRO A 57 -8.98 5.04 -28.71
N PHE A 58 -8.78 5.42 -27.44
CA PHE A 58 -9.85 5.88 -26.54
C PHE A 58 -9.82 7.39 -26.28
N GLY A 59 -8.83 8.10 -26.82
CA GLY A 59 -8.61 9.54 -26.66
C GLY A 59 -8.94 10.31 -27.93
N SER A 60 -7.97 11.04 -28.46
CA SER A 60 -8.16 11.93 -29.61
C SER A 60 -8.62 11.22 -30.89
N ASP A 61 -8.20 9.97 -31.13
CA ASP A 61 -8.67 9.19 -32.29
C ASP A 61 -10.18 8.91 -32.19
N LEU A 62 -10.69 8.58 -31.00
CA LEU A 62 -12.12 8.36 -30.77
C LEU A 62 -12.91 9.67 -30.90
N ALA A 63 -12.38 10.77 -30.38
CA ALA A 63 -13.00 12.10 -30.50
C ALA A 63 -13.15 12.50 -31.98
N LYS A 64 -12.14 12.21 -32.79
CA LYS A 64 -12.20 12.45 -34.24
C LYS A 64 -13.29 11.60 -34.91
N ILE A 65 -13.40 10.33 -34.55
CA ILE A 65 -14.44 9.45 -35.08
C ILE A 65 -15.84 10.00 -34.77
N PHE A 66 -16.07 10.52 -33.56
CA PHE A 66 -17.35 11.15 -33.20
C PHE A 66 -17.64 12.40 -34.03
N ASN A 67 -16.67 13.31 -34.17
CA ASN A 67 -16.82 14.51 -34.98
C ASN A 67 -17.09 14.21 -36.46
N ASP A 68 -16.50 13.14 -36.99
CA ASP A 68 -16.68 12.75 -38.40
C ASP A 68 -18.01 12.01 -38.65
N SER A 69 -18.60 11.39 -37.62
CA SER A 69 -19.72 10.44 -37.77
C SER A 69 -21.05 10.88 -37.14
N LEU A 70 -21.06 11.91 -36.29
CA LEU A 70 -22.24 12.41 -35.59
C LEU A 70 -22.46 13.91 -35.87
N ASP A 71 -23.69 14.39 -35.67
CA ASP A 71 -23.99 15.82 -35.68
C ASP A 71 -23.29 16.53 -34.50
N GLY A 72 -22.88 17.80 -34.66
CA GLY A 72 -22.00 18.51 -33.69
C GLY A 72 -22.44 18.42 -32.22
N GLU A 73 -23.72 18.63 -31.91
CA GLU A 73 -24.24 18.52 -30.53
C GLU A 73 -24.20 17.09 -29.99
N GLN A 74 -24.42 16.09 -30.86
CA GLN A 74 -24.31 14.67 -30.49
C GLN A 74 -22.86 14.22 -30.36
N ALA A 75 -21.97 14.77 -31.20
CA ALA A 75 -20.53 14.53 -31.13
C ALA A 75 -19.97 15.07 -29.82
N ASP A 76 -20.30 16.31 -29.45
CA ASP A 76 -19.84 16.94 -28.20
C ASP A 76 -20.28 16.12 -26.97
N ALA A 77 -21.55 15.72 -26.91
CA ALA A 77 -22.07 14.88 -25.83
C ALA A 77 -21.41 13.48 -25.77
N ALA A 78 -21.09 12.88 -26.93
CA ALA A 78 -20.39 11.60 -27.00
C ALA A 78 -18.92 11.73 -26.57
N ILE A 79 -18.27 12.82 -26.96
CA ILE A 79 -16.89 13.15 -26.58
C ILE A 79 -16.79 13.28 -25.07
N GLU A 80 -17.63 14.10 -24.45
CA GLU A 80 -17.64 14.29 -23.00
C GLU A 80 -17.82 12.96 -22.24
N LYS A 81 -18.68 12.07 -22.77
CA LYS A 81 -19.05 10.82 -22.10
C LYS A 81 -18.07 9.66 -22.30
N TYR A 82 -17.40 9.57 -23.45
CA TYR A 82 -16.65 8.37 -23.84
C TYR A 82 -15.17 8.62 -24.14
N VAL A 83 -14.73 9.85 -24.43
CA VAL A 83 -13.33 10.13 -24.75
C VAL A 83 -12.52 10.22 -23.46
N PHE A 84 -11.59 9.28 -23.31
CA PHE A 84 -10.69 9.14 -22.18
C PHE A 84 -9.29 9.65 -22.53
N GLN A 85 -9.15 10.96 -22.71
CA GLN A 85 -7.89 11.60 -23.08
C GLN A 85 -6.84 11.47 -21.99
N GLU A 86 -7.27 11.49 -20.74
CA GLU A 86 -6.43 11.44 -19.55
C GLU A 86 -5.65 10.12 -19.45
N LEU A 87 -6.13 9.07 -20.12
CA LEU A 87 -5.38 7.82 -20.28
C LEU A 87 -4.03 8.00 -21.00
N TYR A 88 -3.91 9.04 -21.84
CA TYR A 88 -2.74 9.29 -22.71
C TYR A 88 -1.92 10.51 -22.31
N ASP A 89 -2.54 11.54 -21.73
CA ASP A 89 -1.84 12.77 -21.34
C ASP A 89 -1.55 12.88 -19.83
N SER A 90 -2.11 11.98 -19.02
CA SER A 90 -2.00 12.00 -17.56
C SER A 90 -1.35 10.72 -17.03
N THR A 91 -1.07 10.74 -15.74
CA THR A 91 -0.52 9.59 -15.01
C THR A 91 -1.55 8.48 -14.96
N LYS A 92 -1.12 7.20 -14.94
CA LYS A 92 -2.06 6.07 -14.78
C LYS A 92 -2.94 6.27 -13.54
N THR A 93 -2.36 6.74 -12.46
CA THR A 93 -3.01 7.01 -11.18
C THR A 93 -4.09 8.09 -11.31
N LYS A 94 -3.76 9.23 -11.93
CA LYS A 94 -4.69 10.33 -12.17
C LYS A 94 -5.80 9.94 -13.15
N ALA A 95 -5.47 9.21 -14.21
CA ALA A 95 -6.47 8.67 -15.13
C ALA A 95 -7.46 7.73 -14.40
N GLN A 96 -6.96 6.87 -13.49
CA GLN A 96 -7.80 5.98 -12.69
C GLN A 96 -8.77 6.71 -11.75
N GLN A 97 -8.50 7.96 -11.35
CA GLN A 97 -9.43 8.78 -10.57
C GLN A 97 -10.67 9.18 -11.39
N ILE A 98 -10.56 9.18 -12.72
CA ILE A 98 -11.63 9.54 -13.65
C ILE A 98 -12.38 8.27 -14.07
N ALA A 99 -12.98 7.60 -13.08
CA ALA A 99 -13.65 6.31 -13.25
C ALA A 99 -14.82 6.38 -14.25
N GLU A 100 -15.46 7.55 -14.36
CA GLU A 100 -16.55 7.83 -15.30
C GLU A 100 -16.14 7.66 -16.77
N LYS A 101 -14.85 7.72 -17.12
CA LYS A 101 -14.38 7.49 -18.50
C LYS A 101 -13.78 6.10 -18.68
N ASN A 102 -13.45 5.39 -17.60
CA ASN A 102 -12.85 4.05 -17.62
C ASN A 102 -13.89 2.94 -17.89
N LYS A 103 -14.54 3.00 -19.05
CA LYS A 103 -15.70 2.17 -19.42
C LYS A 103 -15.39 1.05 -20.42
N PHE A 104 -14.20 1.05 -21.03
CA PHE A 104 -13.83 0.10 -22.09
C PHE A 104 -13.27 -1.21 -21.52
N LEU A 105 -13.80 -2.34 -21.97
CA LEU A 105 -13.31 -3.68 -21.63
C LEU A 105 -13.07 -4.47 -22.92
N ILE A 106 -11.87 -5.02 -23.07
CA ILE A 106 -11.55 -6.01 -24.10
C ILE A 106 -11.45 -7.39 -23.44
N ALA A 107 -12.20 -8.34 -23.97
CA ALA A 107 -12.17 -9.72 -23.52
C ALA A 107 -11.89 -10.64 -24.71
N GLY A 108 -11.05 -11.65 -24.48
CA GLY A 108 -10.66 -12.63 -25.48
C GLY A 108 -10.29 -13.96 -24.84
N GLN A 109 -10.29 -15.02 -25.64
CA GLN A 109 -9.84 -16.34 -25.23
C GLN A 109 -8.69 -16.77 -26.14
N TYR A 110 -7.67 -17.40 -25.57
CA TYR A 110 -6.56 -17.98 -26.31
C TYR A 110 -6.32 -19.41 -25.82
N SER A 111 -5.76 -20.25 -26.69
CA SER A 111 -5.34 -21.60 -26.37
C SER A 111 -3.90 -21.80 -26.82
N SER A 112 -3.20 -22.76 -26.19
CA SER A 112 -1.92 -23.20 -26.73
C SER A 112 -2.14 -23.92 -28.06
N THR A 113 -1.16 -23.84 -28.95
CA THR A 113 -1.21 -24.45 -30.28
C THR A 113 -1.60 -25.92 -30.18
N ASN A 114 -2.67 -26.33 -30.88
CA ASN A 114 -3.26 -27.68 -30.98
C ASN A 114 -2.28 -28.84 -30.68
N GLY A 115 -2.06 -29.09 -29.40
CA GLY A 115 -1.41 -30.29 -28.90
C GLY A 115 -2.48 -31.25 -28.45
N SER A 116 -2.27 -32.55 -28.67
CA SER A 116 -3.04 -33.58 -27.96
C SER A 116 -2.85 -33.50 -26.43
N GLU A 117 -1.98 -32.63 -25.95
CA GLU A 117 -1.50 -32.53 -24.59
C GLU A 117 -2.07 -31.29 -23.90
N ILE A 118 -2.70 -31.51 -22.75
CA ILE A 118 -3.30 -30.48 -21.90
C ILE A 118 -2.54 -30.51 -20.57
N MET A 119 -1.88 -29.41 -20.23
CA MET A 119 -1.22 -29.26 -18.92
C MET A 119 -2.27 -29.01 -17.85
N LEU A 120 -2.21 -29.77 -16.75
CA LEU A 120 -3.11 -29.67 -15.60
C LEU A 120 -2.73 -28.56 -14.63
N ASN A 121 -1.53 -27.95 -14.80
CA ASN A 121 -0.94 -26.97 -13.88
C ASN A 121 -0.86 -27.43 -12.42
N ALA A 122 -0.82 -28.75 -12.19
CA ALA A 122 -0.67 -29.38 -10.88
C ALA A 122 0.36 -30.50 -10.99
N MET A 123 1.39 -30.49 -10.14
CA MET A 123 2.38 -31.56 -10.08
C MET A 123 1.96 -32.63 -9.07
N ASN A 124 2.33 -33.88 -9.29
CA ASN A 124 2.01 -35.00 -8.40
C ASN A 124 0.49 -35.17 -8.15
N VAL A 125 -0.30 -35.16 -9.23
CA VAL A 125 -1.74 -35.37 -9.18
C VAL A 125 -2.03 -36.80 -8.67
N PRO A 126 -2.91 -37.00 -7.67
CA PRO A 126 -3.28 -38.33 -7.21
C PRO A 126 -3.83 -39.21 -8.34
N GLN A 127 -3.34 -40.45 -8.42
CA GLN A 127 -3.73 -41.38 -9.48
C GLN A 127 -5.24 -41.66 -9.45
N GLY A 128 -5.91 -41.54 -10.60
CA GLY A 128 -7.36 -41.76 -10.75
C GLY A 128 -8.26 -40.59 -10.33
N SER A 129 -7.68 -39.45 -9.91
CA SER A 129 -8.45 -38.23 -9.60
C SER A 129 -8.86 -37.43 -10.83
N VAL A 130 -8.21 -37.65 -11.97
CA VAL A 130 -8.45 -36.93 -13.22
C VAL A 130 -9.69 -37.49 -13.91
N LYS A 131 -10.70 -36.65 -14.10
CA LYS A 131 -11.90 -36.94 -14.90
C LYS A 131 -11.92 -36.01 -16.11
N VAL A 132 -12.02 -36.59 -17.30
CA VAL A 132 -12.06 -35.84 -18.57
C VAL A 132 -13.43 -36.03 -19.21
N THR A 133 -14.08 -34.95 -19.60
CA THR A 133 -15.37 -34.95 -20.29
C THR A 133 -15.28 -34.17 -21.59
N ALA A 134 -15.94 -34.63 -22.65
CA ALA A 134 -16.07 -33.91 -23.91
C ALA A 134 -17.53 -33.94 -24.36
N GLY A 135 -18.14 -32.76 -24.57
CA GLY A 135 -19.54 -32.64 -24.97
C GLY A 135 -20.52 -33.36 -24.02
N GLY A 136 -20.24 -33.34 -22.71
CA GLY A 136 -21.05 -34.01 -21.68
C GLY A 136 -20.79 -35.52 -21.54
N ARG A 137 -19.98 -36.14 -22.39
CA ARG A 137 -19.56 -37.55 -22.25
C ARG A 137 -18.25 -37.64 -21.45
N GLU A 138 -18.25 -38.39 -20.36
CA GLU A 138 -17.03 -38.80 -19.67
C GLU A 138 -16.20 -39.74 -20.57
N LEU A 139 -14.94 -39.39 -20.72
CA LEU A 139 -13.95 -40.10 -21.53
C LEU A 139 -13.31 -41.21 -20.69
N MET A 140 -12.84 -42.27 -21.35
CA MET A 140 -12.21 -43.40 -20.67
C MET A 140 -10.68 -43.26 -20.69
N GLU A 141 -10.05 -43.22 -19.51
CA GLU A 141 -8.59 -43.26 -19.39
C GLU A 141 -8.03 -44.56 -20.00
N GLY A 142 -6.95 -44.44 -20.78
CA GLY A 142 -6.31 -45.52 -21.53
C GLY A 142 -6.92 -45.78 -22.92
N ALA A 143 -8.12 -45.29 -23.20
CA ALA A 143 -8.79 -45.46 -24.49
C ALA A 143 -9.04 -44.14 -25.22
N ASP A 144 -9.55 -43.14 -24.51
CA ASP A 144 -9.84 -41.81 -25.05
C ASP A 144 -8.73 -40.79 -24.72
N TYR A 145 -8.08 -40.92 -23.56
CA TYR A 145 -6.95 -40.10 -23.12
C TYR A 145 -5.98 -40.88 -22.20
N THR A 146 -4.79 -40.35 -21.95
CA THR A 146 -3.84 -40.84 -20.92
C THR A 146 -3.43 -39.70 -19.99
N VAL A 147 -2.95 -40.03 -18.79
CA VAL A 147 -2.52 -39.03 -17.80
C VAL A 147 -1.09 -39.32 -17.34
N ASP A 148 -0.22 -38.32 -17.41
CA ASP A 148 1.03 -38.28 -16.65
C ASP A 148 0.76 -37.60 -15.30
N TYR A 149 0.63 -38.40 -14.26
CA TYR A 149 0.31 -37.94 -12.91
C TYR A 149 1.48 -37.22 -12.22
N MET A 150 2.73 -37.48 -12.64
CA MET A 150 3.89 -36.80 -12.06
C MET A 150 4.04 -35.40 -12.63
N LEU A 151 3.97 -35.28 -13.96
CA LEU A 151 4.09 -34.00 -14.67
C LEU A 151 2.78 -33.21 -14.72
N GLY A 152 1.66 -33.84 -14.38
CA GLY A 152 0.35 -33.19 -14.46
C GLY A 152 -0.07 -32.92 -15.89
N ARG A 153 -0.07 -33.94 -16.74
CA ARG A 153 -0.38 -33.76 -18.16
C ARG A 153 -1.41 -34.78 -18.66
N VAL A 154 -2.46 -34.31 -19.31
CA VAL A 154 -3.44 -35.17 -19.99
C VAL A 154 -3.12 -35.21 -21.48
N THR A 155 -3.10 -36.40 -22.08
CA THR A 155 -2.93 -36.56 -23.52
C THR A 155 -4.17 -37.19 -24.13
N ILE A 156 -4.93 -36.46 -24.94
CA ILE A 156 -6.07 -36.97 -25.67
C ILE A 156 -5.57 -37.84 -26.83
N ILE A 157 -5.93 -39.13 -26.82
CA ILE A 157 -5.50 -40.11 -27.83
C ILE A 157 -6.59 -40.40 -28.87
N ASN A 158 -7.86 -40.11 -28.55
CA ASN A 158 -8.98 -40.25 -29.48
C ASN A 158 -9.02 -39.09 -30.49
N GLN A 159 -8.57 -39.37 -31.71
CA GLN A 159 -8.52 -38.40 -32.81
C GLN A 159 -9.89 -37.81 -33.18
N GLY A 160 -10.98 -38.58 -33.03
CA GLY A 160 -12.32 -38.08 -33.32
C GLY A 160 -12.78 -36.96 -32.39
N ILE A 161 -12.24 -36.88 -31.17
CA ILE A 161 -12.52 -35.81 -30.20
C ILE A 161 -11.66 -34.58 -30.49
N LEU A 162 -10.41 -34.80 -30.91
CA LEU A 162 -9.50 -33.71 -31.30
C LEU A 162 -9.99 -33.01 -32.58
N GLU A 163 -10.44 -33.77 -33.58
CA GLU A 163 -10.94 -33.24 -34.85
C GLU A 163 -12.33 -32.59 -34.73
N SER A 164 -13.14 -32.98 -33.73
CA SER A 164 -14.49 -32.43 -33.54
C SER A 164 -14.51 -31.01 -32.95
N GLY A 165 -13.36 -30.51 -32.46
CA GLY A 165 -13.26 -29.20 -31.80
C GLY A 165 -14.16 -29.07 -30.57
N THR A 166 -14.62 -30.19 -30.00
CA THR A 166 -15.55 -30.18 -28.87
C THR A 166 -14.81 -29.75 -27.61
N PRO A 167 -15.37 -28.82 -26.80
CA PRO A 167 -14.75 -28.41 -25.55
C PRO A 167 -14.51 -29.61 -24.63
N ILE A 168 -13.27 -29.73 -24.16
CA ILE A 168 -12.83 -30.77 -23.21
C ILE A 168 -12.74 -30.12 -21.83
N ARG A 169 -13.48 -30.65 -20.87
CA ARG A 169 -13.43 -30.22 -19.47
C ARG A 169 -12.76 -31.29 -18.63
N ILE A 170 -11.72 -30.89 -17.92
CA ILE A 170 -10.93 -31.75 -17.04
C ILE A 170 -11.18 -31.32 -15.59
N SER A 171 -11.43 -32.28 -14.71
CA SER A 171 -11.51 -32.08 -13.26
C SER A 171 -10.46 -32.97 -12.60
N LEU A 172 -9.77 -32.47 -11.58
CA LEU A 172 -8.73 -33.21 -10.87
C LEU A 172 -8.67 -32.82 -9.40
N GLU A 173 -8.12 -33.69 -8.58
CA GLU A 173 -7.81 -33.39 -7.18
C GLU A 173 -6.37 -32.91 -7.07
N ASN A 174 -6.11 -31.81 -6.36
CA ASN A 174 -4.76 -31.27 -6.20
C ASN A 174 -4.33 -31.31 -4.73
N GLN A 175 -3.21 -31.98 -4.44
CA GLN A 175 -2.56 -31.94 -3.13
C GLN A 175 -1.65 -30.71 -3.04
N SER A 176 -2.23 -29.52 -2.98
CA SER A 176 -1.45 -28.31 -2.75
C SER A 176 -0.85 -28.34 -1.36
N LEU A 177 0.49 -28.26 -1.26
CA LEU A 177 1.25 -28.30 0.00
C LEU A 177 1.09 -27.04 0.88
N PHE A 178 0.39 -26.01 0.40
CA PHE A 178 0.37 -24.66 1.01
C PHE A 178 -1.02 -24.16 1.41
N ASN A 179 -2.03 -25.02 1.56
CA ASN A 179 -3.31 -24.57 2.13
C ASN A 179 -3.26 -24.62 3.66
N PHE A 180 -3.27 -23.45 4.32
CA PHE A 180 -3.23 -23.32 5.78
C PHE A 180 -4.60 -23.48 6.46
N GLN A 181 -5.70 -23.49 5.69
CA GLN A 181 -7.04 -23.71 6.24
C GLN A 181 -7.26 -25.21 6.53
N THR A 182 -7.81 -25.52 7.70
CA THR A 182 -8.12 -26.91 8.06
C THR A 182 -9.45 -27.32 7.44
N LYS A 183 -9.44 -28.37 6.62
CA LYS A 183 -10.65 -28.95 6.01
C LYS A 183 -11.02 -30.27 6.65
N THR A 184 -12.28 -30.43 7.06
CA THR A 184 -12.81 -31.68 7.65
C THR A 184 -13.93 -32.21 6.78
N LEU A 185 -13.68 -33.33 6.09
CA LEU A 185 -14.69 -34.05 5.30
C LEU A 185 -15.14 -35.31 6.06
N VAL A 186 -16.42 -35.38 6.39
CA VAL A 186 -17.05 -36.57 7.00
C VAL A 186 -18.16 -37.04 6.07
N GLY A 187 -18.18 -38.33 5.76
CA GLY A 187 -19.21 -38.86 4.89
C GLY A 187 -19.41 -40.36 5.02
N SER A 188 -20.51 -40.84 4.45
CA SER A 188 -20.83 -42.26 4.35
C SER A 188 -21.44 -42.54 2.98
N HIS A 189 -21.07 -43.70 2.43
CA HIS A 189 -21.67 -44.23 1.21
C HIS A 189 -22.27 -45.62 1.51
N LEU A 190 -23.55 -45.78 1.21
CA LEU A 190 -24.28 -47.03 1.35
C LEU A 190 -24.61 -47.57 -0.03
N ASN A 191 -24.17 -48.79 -0.33
CA ASN A 191 -24.47 -49.44 -1.60
C ASN A 191 -25.28 -50.71 -1.35
N TYR A 192 -26.49 -50.76 -1.91
CA TYR A 192 -27.40 -51.88 -1.80
C TYR A 192 -27.56 -52.59 -3.16
N LYS A 193 -27.07 -53.82 -3.21
CA LYS A 193 -27.22 -54.70 -4.38
C LYS A 193 -28.58 -55.38 -4.35
N ILE A 194 -29.53 -54.86 -5.14
CA ILE A 194 -30.90 -55.39 -5.22
C ILE A 194 -30.92 -56.69 -6.04
N SER A 195 -30.11 -56.77 -7.09
CA SER A 195 -29.90 -58.00 -7.88
C SER A 195 -28.52 -57.98 -8.53
N ASP A 196 -28.13 -59.05 -9.25
CA ASP A 196 -26.88 -59.06 -10.03
C ASP A 196 -26.84 -57.98 -11.12
N ASN A 197 -28.02 -57.48 -11.53
CA ASN A 197 -28.19 -56.52 -12.62
C ASN A 197 -28.62 -55.13 -12.13
N PHE A 198 -28.84 -54.93 -10.83
CA PHE A 198 -29.35 -53.67 -10.29
C PHE A 198 -28.73 -53.31 -8.94
N ASN A 199 -28.06 -52.16 -8.89
CA ASN A 199 -27.48 -51.58 -7.68
C ASN A 199 -28.07 -50.19 -7.42
N LEU A 200 -28.30 -49.89 -6.14
CA LEU A 200 -28.72 -48.58 -5.66
C LEU A 200 -27.77 -48.12 -4.56
N GLY A 201 -27.16 -46.96 -4.75
CA GLY A 201 -26.29 -46.30 -3.79
C GLY A 201 -26.92 -45.02 -3.24
N ALA A 202 -26.51 -44.67 -2.02
CA ALA A 202 -26.80 -43.41 -1.37
C ALA A 202 -25.50 -42.86 -0.75
N THR A 203 -25.24 -41.57 -0.95
CA THR A 203 -24.07 -40.88 -0.42
C THR A 203 -24.53 -39.70 0.41
N ALA A 204 -23.91 -39.47 1.57
CA ALA A 204 -24.04 -38.24 2.33
C ALA A 204 -22.65 -37.81 2.80
N MET A 205 -22.31 -36.56 2.57
CA MET A 205 -21.01 -35.98 2.95
C MET A 205 -21.22 -34.57 3.50
N HIS A 206 -20.39 -34.20 4.46
CA HIS A 206 -20.33 -32.89 5.07
C HIS A 206 -18.87 -32.43 5.07
N LEU A 207 -18.60 -31.28 4.47
CA LEU A 207 -17.29 -30.63 4.43
C LEU A 207 -17.38 -29.33 5.21
N THR A 208 -16.52 -29.15 6.19
CA THR A 208 -16.41 -27.89 6.91
C THR A 208 -14.97 -27.40 6.93
N GLU A 209 -14.81 -26.10 6.72
CA GLU A 209 -13.52 -25.41 6.73
C GLU A 209 -13.40 -24.57 8.00
N LYS A 210 -12.20 -24.53 8.56
CA LYS A 210 -11.86 -23.65 9.67
C LYS A 210 -10.77 -22.68 9.23
N PRO A 211 -11.06 -21.36 9.21
CA PRO A 211 -10.06 -20.35 8.89
C PRO A 211 -9.05 -20.21 10.03
N LEU A 212 -7.93 -19.52 9.75
CA LEU A 212 -6.93 -19.20 10.76
C LEU A 212 -7.39 -18.07 11.69
N THR A 213 -8.05 -17.05 11.11
CA THR A 213 -8.60 -15.87 11.75
C THR A 213 -10.13 -15.84 11.60
N GLN A 214 -10.81 -15.03 12.42
CA GLN A 214 -12.27 -14.87 12.33
C GLN A 214 -12.67 -13.85 11.27
N LYS A 215 -11.88 -12.78 11.07
CA LYS A 215 -12.08 -11.89 9.92
C LYS A 215 -11.50 -12.55 8.67
N VAL A 216 -12.36 -12.78 7.69
CA VAL A 216 -12.03 -13.36 6.38
C VAL A 216 -12.53 -12.43 5.29
N ASN A 217 -11.75 -12.27 4.23
CA ASN A 217 -12.12 -11.41 3.11
C ASN A 217 -13.22 -12.04 2.25
N VAL A 218 -13.96 -11.19 1.54
CA VAL A 218 -14.92 -11.60 0.51
C VAL A 218 -14.24 -12.49 -0.54
N GLY A 219 -14.85 -13.66 -0.82
CA GLY A 219 -14.31 -14.72 -1.67
C GLY A 219 -13.46 -15.76 -0.95
N ASP A 220 -13.03 -15.48 0.29
CA ASP A 220 -12.24 -16.38 1.14
C ASP A 220 -13.04 -17.03 2.29
N GLU A 221 -14.36 -16.96 2.21
CA GLU A 221 -15.25 -17.43 3.26
C GLU A 221 -15.15 -18.96 3.45
N PRO A 222 -15.00 -19.44 4.70
CA PRO A 222 -14.97 -20.86 5.00
C PRO A 222 -16.36 -21.49 4.87
N ILE A 223 -16.44 -22.55 4.06
CA ILE A 223 -17.69 -23.27 3.81
C ILE A 223 -18.02 -24.31 4.89
N SER A 224 -19.31 -24.62 5.01
CA SER A 224 -19.83 -25.75 5.79
C SER A 224 -20.95 -26.44 5.00
N ASN A 225 -20.56 -27.11 3.91
CA ASN A 225 -21.48 -27.67 2.94
C ASN A 225 -21.85 -29.12 3.25
N THR A 226 -23.11 -29.48 3.05
CA THR A 226 -23.60 -30.86 3.09
C THR A 226 -24.14 -31.27 1.74
N ILE A 227 -23.66 -32.37 1.16
CA ILE A 227 -24.23 -32.94 -0.05
C ILE A 227 -24.78 -34.33 0.24
N TRP A 228 -25.96 -34.62 -0.27
CA TRP A 228 -26.49 -35.97 -0.29
C TRP A 228 -26.97 -36.32 -1.68
N GLY A 229 -26.89 -37.60 -2.03
CA GLY A 229 -27.24 -38.07 -3.36
C GLY A 229 -27.59 -39.53 -3.41
N LEU A 230 -28.24 -39.90 -4.50
CA LEU A 230 -28.66 -41.26 -4.84
C LEU A 230 -28.10 -41.60 -6.22
N ASN A 231 -27.58 -42.81 -6.37
CA ASN A 231 -27.11 -43.30 -7.65
C ASN A 231 -27.67 -44.70 -7.92
N GLY A 232 -28.10 -44.94 -9.15
CA GLY A 232 -28.66 -46.21 -9.58
C GLY A 232 -27.95 -46.70 -10.83
N ASN A 233 -27.66 -47.99 -10.88
CA ASN A 233 -27.11 -48.64 -12.07
C ASN A 233 -27.88 -49.94 -12.36
N TYR A 234 -28.50 -49.99 -13.54
CA TYR A 234 -29.19 -51.16 -14.06
C TYR A 234 -28.52 -51.62 -15.37
N SER A 235 -28.05 -52.86 -15.43
CA SER A 235 -27.38 -53.41 -16.61
C SER A 235 -27.86 -54.83 -16.91
N VAL A 236 -28.29 -55.07 -18.14
CA VAL A 236 -28.82 -56.38 -18.57
C VAL A 236 -28.36 -56.73 -19.99
N GLU A 237 -28.06 -58.00 -20.22
CA GLU A 237 -27.77 -58.54 -21.56
C GLU A 237 -29.08 -58.85 -22.31
N SER A 238 -29.13 -58.53 -23.61
CA SER A 238 -30.32 -58.73 -24.44
C SER A 238 -29.98 -59.52 -25.70
N GLN A 239 -30.36 -60.80 -25.70
CA GLN A 239 -30.22 -61.67 -26.86
C GLN A 239 -31.08 -61.21 -28.05
N LEU A 240 -32.19 -60.54 -27.77
CA LEU A 240 -33.07 -59.97 -28.80
C LEU A 240 -32.33 -58.91 -29.61
N LEU A 241 -31.61 -58.00 -28.94
CA LEU A 241 -30.82 -56.97 -29.59
C LEU A 241 -29.67 -57.58 -30.40
N THR A 242 -28.96 -58.58 -29.86
CA THR A 242 -27.90 -59.30 -30.59
C THR A 242 -28.45 -59.91 -31.88
N THR A 243 -29.60 -60.58 -31.78
CA THR A 243 -30.23 -61.25 -32.94
C THR A 243 -30.69 -60.23 -33.99
N MET A 244 -31.19 -59.06 -33.57
CA MET A 244 -31.57 -57.98 -34.49
C MET A 244 -30.36 -57.41 -35.25
N VAL A 245 -29.19 -57.35 -34.60
CA VAL A 245 -27.94 -56.91 -35.25
C VAL A 245 -27.44 -57.97 -36.24
N ASP A 246 -27.51 -59.25 -35.87
CA ASP A 246 -27.13 -60.38 -36.75
C ASP A 246 -28.05 -60.57 -37.96
N TRP A 247 -29.24 -59.93 -37.99
CA TRP A 247 -30.12 -59.91 -39.17
C TRP A 247 -29.65 -58.96 -40.27
N LEU A 248 -28.71 -58.05 -39.98
CA LEU A 248 -28.14 -57.19 -41.01
C LEU A 248 -27.22 -58.01 -41.93
N PRO A 249 -27.40 -57.95 -43.26
CA PRO A 249 -26.57 -58.70 -44.20
C PRO A 249 -25.08 -58.37 -44.01
N PHE A 250 -24.23 -59.39 -44.06
CA PHE A 250 -22.75 -59.30 -43.94
C PHE A 250 -22.20 -59.00 -42.53
N LEU A 251 -23.01 -59.06 -41.47
CA LEU A 251 -22.58 -58.94 -40.06
C LEU A 251 -22.84 -60.25 -39.30
N GLU A 252 -21.84 -60.73 -38.55
CA GLU A 252 -21.97 -61.90 -37.66
C GLU A 252 -21.24 -61.54 -36.35
N THR A 253 -22.00 -61.30 -35.29
CA THR A 253 -21.45 -60.78 -34.03
C THR A 253 -21.20 -61.88 -33.01
N LYS A 254 -20.15 -61.76 -32.19
CA LYS A 254 -19.79 -62.76 -31.17
C LYS A 254 -20.03 -62.28 -29.75
N ALA A 255 -19.95 -60.98 -29.51
CA ALA A 255 -20.27 -60.39 -28.21
C ALA A 255 -21.79 -60.25 -28.00
N PRO A 256 -22.30 -60.41 -26.76
CA PRO A 256 -23.69 -60.12 -26.45
C PRO A 256 -23.97 -58.60 -26.52
N SER A 257 -25.18 -58.24 -26.96
CA SER A 257 -25.71 -56.89 -26.81
C SER A 257 -26.17 -56.65 -25.38
N SER A 258 -26.00 -55.43 -24.88
CA SER A 258 -26.41 -55.06 -23.52
C SER A 258 -27.10 -53.71 -23.48
N PHE A 259 -27.95 -53.53 -22.46
CA PHE A 259 -28.60 -52.27 -22.14
C PHE A 259 -28.23 -51.88 -20.72
N THR A 260 -27.65 -50.69 -20.58
CA THR A 260 -27.20 -50.15 -19.30
C THR A 260 -27.82 -48.77 -19.08
N VAL A 261 -28.43 -48.56 -17.92
CA VAL A 261 -28.97 -47.27 -17.47
C VAL A 261 -28.30 -46.91 -16.16
N VAL A 262 -27.70 -45.73 -16.13
CA VAL A 262 -27.14 -45.12 -14.94
C VAL A 262 -27.88 -43.82 -14.68
N GLY A 263 -28.22 -43.56 -13.42
CA GLY A 263 -28.82 -42.30 -13.01
C GLY A 263 -28.24 -41.86 -11.67
N GLU A 264 -28.03 -40.56 -11.52
CA GLU A 264 -27.54 -39.95 -10.30
C GLU A 264 -28.35 -38.70 -9.99
N PHE A 265 -28.62 -38.49 -8.71
CA PHE A 265 -29.25 -37.29 -8.18
C PHE A 265 -28.40 -36.82 -7.00
N ALA A 266 -28.16 -35.53 -6.90
CA ALA A 266 -27.49 -34.94 -5.75
C ALA A 266 -28.15 -33.62 -5.39
N GLN A 267 -28.24 -33.32 -4.10
CA GLN A 267 -28.67 -32.04 -3.58
C GLN A 267 -27.58 -31.51 -2.65
N LEU A 268 -27.20 -30.26 -2.88
CA LEU A 268 -26.30 -29.50 -2.04
C LEU A 268 -27.14 -28.67 -1.05
N ILE A 269 -26.80 -28.76 0.22
CA ILE A 269 -27.28 -27.91 1.30
C ILE A 269 -26.06 -27.10 1.75
N PRO A 270 -25.93 -25.86 1.25
CA PRO A 270 -24.80 -25.02 1.60
C PRO A 270 -24.91 -24.55 3.05
N GLY A 271 -23.77 -24.15 3.59
CA GLY A 271 -23.66 -23.51 4.89
C GLY A 271 -22.31 -22.81 5.00
N HIS A 272 -22.14 -22.01 6.06
CA HIS A 272 -20.87 -21.39 6.41
C HIS A 272 -20.33 -21.91 7.75
N SER A 273 -19.03 -21.71 7.98
CA SER A 273 -18.39 -22.11 9.24
C SER A 273 -18.83 -21.20 10.39
N SER A 274 -19.17 -21.77 11.54
CA SER A 274 -19.51 -20.96 12.74
C SER A 274 -18.34 -20.15 13.31
N ALA A 275 -17.14 -20.29 12.73
CA ALA A 275 -15.95 -19.53 13.10
C ALA A 275 -16.00 -18.06 12.65
N ILE A 276 -16.86 -17.72 11.68
CA ILE A 276 -17.03 -16.37 11.13
C ILE A 276 -18.36 -15.74 11.61
N GLY A 277 -18.77 -16.04 12.85
CA GLY A 277 -20.04 -15.58 13.41
C GLY A 277 -21.23 -16.47 13.05
N LYS A 278 -22.42 -16.05 13.51
CA LYS A 278 -23.70 -16.75 13.23
C LYS A 278 -24.35 -16.31 11.93
N GLU A 279 -24.13 -15.06 11.55
CA GLU A 279 -24.67 -14.44 10.34
C GLU A 279 -23.73 -14.65 9.14
N GLY A 280 -22.48 -15.03 9.40
CA GLY A 280 -21.45 -15.27 8.41
C GLY A 280 -20.86 -13.97 7.90
N ASP A 281 -19.75 -13.53 8.49
CA ASP A 281 -19.12 -12.26 8.16
C ASP A 281 -18.05 -12.44 7.06
N ALA A 282 -18.14 -11.64 6.00
CA ALA A 282 -17.13 -11.53 4.97
C ALA A 282 -16.72 -10.07 4.78
N TYR A 283 -15.46 -9.75 5.03
CA TYR A 283 -14.97 -8.37 5.07
C TYR A 283 -14.66 -7.87 3.66
N LEU A 284 -15.20 -6.69 3.34
CA LEU A 284 -14.76 -5.88 2.20
C LEU A 284 -13.51 -5.11 2.59
N ASP A 285 -13.52 -4.55 3.80
CA ASP A 285 -12.41 -3.86 4.44
C ASP A 285 -12.65 -3.89 5.96
N ASP A 286 -11.71 -4.45 6.72
CA ASP A 286 -11.72 -4.37 8.19
C ASP A 286 -11.00 -3.10 8.68
N PHE A 287 -10.53 -2.26 7.75
CA PHE A 287 -9.77 -1.05 7.97
C PHE A 287 -8.40 -1.26 8.63
N GLU A 288 -7.96 -2.51 8.87
CA GLU A 288 -6.66 -2.86 9.46
C GLU A 288 -5.45 -2.53 8.57
N GLY A 289 -5.71 -2.29 7.28
CA GLY A 289 -4.73 -1.77 6.31
C GLY A 289 -4.92 -0.31 5.94
N SER A 290 -5.86 0.42 6.56
CA SER A 290 -6.19 1.81 6.20
C SER A 290 -4.98 2.73 6.14
N GLU A 291 -4.05 2.55 7.08
CA GLU A 291 -2.82 3.29 7.19
C GLU A 291 -1.65 2.29 7.30
N THR A 292 -0.63 2.48 6.47
CA THR A 292 0.63 1.73 6.58
C THR A 292 1.81 2.70 6.56
N SER A 293 2.85 2.42 7.34
CA SER A 293 3.99 3.32 7.47
C SER A 293 5.27 2.70 6.89
N ILE A 294 6.14 3.55 6.35
CA ILE A 294 7.48 3.20 5.87
C ILE A 294 8.47 3.86 6.82
N ASP A 295 9.12 3.06 7.66
CA ASP A 295 10.07 3.55 8.68
C ASP A 295 11.32 4.17 8.05
N LEU A 296 11.67 5.38 8.50
CA LEU A 296 12.85 6.12 8.07
C LEU A 296 13.89 6.34 9.19
N LYS A 297 13.72 5.78 10.38
CA LYS A 297 14.61 6.03 11.54
C LYS A 297 16.00 5.42 11.45
N GLN A 298 16.23 4.47 10.54
CA GLN A 298 17.51 3.79 10.45
C GLN A 298 18.66 4.78 10.15
N PHE A 299 19.42 5.15 11.18
CA PHE A 299 20.43 6.21 11.09
C PHE A 299 21.51 5.93 10.01
N SER A 300 21.86 4.66 9.79
CA SER A 300 22.87 4.27 8.80
C SER A 300 22.44 4.49 7.34
N SER A 301 21.13 4.63 7.10
CA SER A 301 20.58 4.95 5.77
C SER A 301 20.67 6.44 5.45
N TRP A 302 20.93 7.28 6.46
CA TRP A 302 21.13 8.72 6.31
C TRP A 302 22.61 9.04 6.11
N LYS A 303 22.89 9.96 5.19
CA LYS A 303 24.21 10.44 4.80
C LYS A 303 24.26 11.97 4.89
N LEU A 304 25.46 12.53 4.93
CA LEU A 304 25.64 13.99 4.87
C LEU A 304 24.96 14.55 3.61
N SER A 305 24.25 15.67 3.74
CA SER A 305 23.56 16.27 2.59
C SER A 305 24.39 17.32 1.86
N SER A 306 24.07 17.52 0.59
CA SER A 306 24.42 18.73 -0.17
C SER A 306 23.80 19.98 0.47
N THR A 307 24.37 21.15 0.18
CA THR A 307 23.88 22.45 0.65
C THR A 307 22.50 22.74 0.03
N PRO A 308 21.46 23.03 0.84
CA PRO A 308 20.11 23.25 0.32
C PRO A 308 20.00 24.42 -0.68
N ARG A 309 19.79 24.10 -1.96
CA ARG A 309 19.54 25.11 -3.00
C ARG A 309 18.22 25.83 -2.74
N GLY A 310 18.17 27.15 -2.96
CA GLY A 310 16.97 27.97 -2.69
C GLY A 310 16.92 28.57 -1.28
N PHE A 311 17.61 27.95 -0.31
CA PHE A 311 17.74 28.46 1.06
C PHE A 311 19.04 29.25 1.27
N PHE A 312 20.13 28.77 0.66
CA PHE A 312 21.47 29.32 0.85
C PHE A 312 22.07 29.81 -0.47
N PRO A 313 22.48 31.08 -0.59
CA PRO A 313 23.05 31.62 -1.84
C PRO A 313 24.30 30.87 -2.32
N GLU A 314 25.09 30.32 -1.41
CA GLU A 314 26.31 29.58 -1.71
C GLU A 314 26.05 28.22 -2.38
N ALA A 315 24.82 27.70 -2.36
CA ALA A 315 24.46 26.45 -3.03
C ALA A 315 24.68 26.48 -4.56
N GLU A 316 24.72 27.68 -5.16
CA GLU A 316 25.01 27.88 -6.59
C GLU A 316 26.52 27.83 -6.93
N LEU A 317 27.39 27.84 -5.91
CA LEU A 317 28.84 27.84 -6.13
C LEU A 317 29.32 26.44 -6.47
N ASN A 318 30.08 26.32 -7.56
CA ASN A 318 30.70 25.07 -7.98
C ASN A 318 32.23 25.16 -7.88
N ASN A 319 32.86 24.12 -7.35
CA ASN A 319 34.30 24.01 -7.12
C ASN A 319 34.85 25.23 -6.35
N ASN A 320 34.14 25.62 -5.28
CA ASN A 320 34.49 26.74 -4.40
C ASN A 320 34.10 26.40 -2.95
N ARG A 321 35.06 26.54 -2.01
CA ARG A 321 34.88 26.16 -0.61
C ARG A 321 33.81 26.97 0.13
N ALA A 322 33.48 28.17 -0.35
CA ALA A 322 32.39 28.98 0.21
C ALA A 322 31.04 28.26 0.20
N TYR A 323 30.85 27.25 -0.67
CA TYR A 323 29.69 26.36 -0.69
C TYR A 323 29.41 25.67 0.66
N GLY A 324 30.44 25.40 1.46
CA GLY A 324 30.34 24.71 2.75
C GLY A 324 30.43 25.61 3.98
N TYR A 325 30.60 26.93 3.82
CA TYR A 325 30.93 27.81 4.95
C TYR A 325 29.84 27.84 6.04
N ASN A 326 28.56 27.76 5.68
CA ASN A 326 27.48 27.76 6.66
C ASN A 326 27.19 26.37 7.27
N ARG A 327 27.93 25.33 6.91
CA ARG A 327 27.69 23.97 7.45
C ARG A 327 28.20 23.83 8.88
N ALA A 328 27.29 23.76 9.83
CA ALA A 328 27.56 23.48 11.24
C ALA A 328 27.52 21.97 11.54
N ARG A 329 27.95 21.59 12.74
CA ARG A 329 28.02 20.20 13.19
C ARG A 329 26.61 19.66 13.46
N LEU A 330 26.28 18.57 12.76
CA LEU A 330 25.07 17.77 13.00
C LEU A 330 25.51 16.32 13.25
N ALA A 331 24.99 15.72 14.32
CA ALA A 331 25.18 14.30 14.63
C ALA A 331 23.84 13.57 14.60
N TRP A 332 23.76 12.42 13.94
CA TRP A 332 22.56 11.58 13.83
C TRP A 332 22.85 10.13 14.22
N TYR A 333 22.16 9.61 15.24
CA TYR A 333 22.55 8.33 15.84
C TYR A 333 21.44 7.68 16.67
N HIS A 334 21.62 6.39 16.94
CA HIS A 334 20.94 5.68 18.03
C HIS A 334 21.91 5.55 19.21
N ILE A 335 21.45 5.85 20.42
CA ILE A 335 22.24 5.62 21.63
C ILE A 335 22.33 4.12 21.88
N ASP A 336 23.56 3.61 22.03
CA ASP A 336 23.81 2.20 22.31
C ASP A 336 23.25 1.84 23.70
N PRO A 337 22.48 0.75 23.83
CA PRO A 337 21.91 0.33 25.11
C PRO A 337 22.92 0.20 26.26
N LEU A 338 24.23 0.05 25.98
CA LEU A 338 25.27 0.04 27.02
C LEU A 338 25.32 1.35 27.83
N PHE A 339 24.93 2.49 27.26
CA PHE A 339 24.90 3.78 27.98
C PHE A 339 23.57 4.02 28.69
N LEU A 340 22.55 3.26 28.33
CA LEU A 340 21.19 3.39 28.85
C LEU A 340 20.95 2.45 30.03
N ASN A 341 21.45 1.22 29.91
CA ASN A 341 21.38 0.17 30.91
C ASN A 341 22.80 -0.27 31.29
N PRO A 342 23.36 0.24 32.39
CA PRO A 342 24.75 -0.01 32.77
C PRO A 342 25.07 -1.51 32.87
N ASP A 343 26.01 -1.98 32.07
CA ASP A 343 26.48 -3.37 32.06
C ASP A 343 28.01 -3.46 32.22
N SER A 344 28.63 -4.61 31.98
CA SER A 344 30.09 -4.74 32.11
C SER A 344 30.89 -3.88 31.12
N ARG A 345 30.27 -3.42 30.02
CA ARG A 345 30.89 -2.65 28.93
C ARG A 345 30.78 -1.14 29.11
N THR A 346 29.86 -0.66 29.93
CA THR A 346 29.72 0.77 30.27
C THR A 346 30.99 1.26 31.00
N PRO A 347 31.48 2.49 30.74
CA PRO A 347 32.62 3.04 31.47
C PRO A 347 32.36 3.17 32.98
N ASP A 348 33.37 2.90 33.80
CA ASP A 348 33.22 2.86 35.26
C ASP A 348 32.83 4.22 35.87
N TYR A 349 33.29 5.34 35.29
CA TYR A 349 32.93 6.66 35.78
C TYR A 349 31.44 6.99 35.58
N MET A 350 30.80 6.49 34.51
CA MET A 350 29.35 6.60 34.29
C MET A 350 28.57 5.69 35.23
N LYS A 351 29.04 4.46 35.49
CA LYS A 351 28.40 3.57 36.49
C LYS A 351 28.43 4.16 37.90
N ASN A 352 29.54 4.79 38.26
CA ASN A 352 29.74 5.35 39.58
C ASN A 352 29.03 6.70 39.76
N ASN A 353 28.68 7.39 38.67
CA ASN A 353 27.90 8.62 38.67
C ASN A 353 26.73 8.54 37.67
N PRO A 354 25.53 8.13 38.13
CA PRO A 354 24.37 7.94 37.26
C PRO A 354 23.85 9.23 36.61
N ASP A 355 24.30 10.42 37.06
CA ASP A 355 23.94 11.70 36.45
C ASP A 355 24.36 11.78 34.97
N TYR A 356 25.45 11.10 34.56
CA TYR A 356 25.85 11.02 33.14
C TYR A 356 24.84 10.32 32.23
N MET A 357 23.90 9.57 32.81
CA MET A 357 22.87 8.78 32.11
C MET A 357 21.45 9.26 32.45
N SER A 358 21.33 10.40 33.14
CA SER A 358 20.07 10.94 33.65
C SER A 358 19.79 12.28 32.98
N SER A 359 19.15 12.23 31.82
CA SER A 359 18.64 13.41 31.10
C SER A 359 17.54 13.01 30.12
N ALA A 360 16.57 13.91 29.90
CA ALA A 360 15.55 13.81 28.87
C ALA A 360 16.16 13.56 27.48
N TYR A 361 17.37 14.02 27.19
CA TYR A 361 17.99 13.85 25.88
C TYR A 361 18.64 12.49 25.67
N VAL A 362 18.79 11.67 26.72
CA VAL A 362 19.56 10.41 26.65
C VAL A 362 18.86 9.21 27.27
N TYR A 363 17.72 9.36 27.94
CA TYR A 363 17.04 8.22 28.58
C TYR A 363 16.54 7.17 27.57
N GLU A 364 16.35 5.93 28.04
CA GLU A 364 15.79 4.85 27.24
C GLU A 364 14.28 4.97 27.10
N VAL A 365 13.78 4.92 25.88
CA VAL A 365 12.35 5.04 25.58
C VAL A 365 11.78 3.64 25.31
N TYR A 366 10.73 3.28 26.03
CA TYR A 366 9.98 2.06 25.83
C TYR A 366 8.71 2.33 25.01
N GLU A 367 8.20 1.29 24.35
CA GLU A 367 6.95 1.40 23.59
C GLU A 367 5.78 1.85 24.48
N THR A 368 5.76 1.46 25.75
CA THR A 368 4.72 1.84 26.72
C THR A 368 4.81 3.29 27.18
N ASP A 369 5.95 3.95 26.97
CA ASP A 369 6.15 5.35 27.37
C ASP A 369 5.36 6.29 26.43
N ILE A 370 5.23 5.89 25.15
CA ILE A 370 4.48 6.63 24.13
C ILE A 370 3.12 5.97 23.89
N PHE A 371 3.05 4.64 23.91
CA PHE A 371 1.85 3.83 23.63
C PHE A 371 1.50 2.95 24.85
N PRO A 372 0.95 3.52 25.93
CA PRO A 372 0.77 2.83 27.21
C PRO A 372 -0.18 1.62 27.15
N PHE A 373 -1.03 1.55 26.12
CA PHE A 373 -2.01 0.47 25.94
C PHE A 373 -1.54 -0.62 24.98
N LYS A 374 -0.31 -0.53 24.46
CA LYS A 374 0.23 -1.49 23.49
C LYS A 374 0.61 -2.82 24.15
N GLU A 375 0.16 -3.93 23.55
CA GLU A 375 0.50 -5.28 24.01
C GLU A 375 1.82 -5.78 23.40
N ASN A 376 2.88 -5.72 24.21
CA ASN A 376 4.20 -6.17 23.77
C ASN A 376 4.37 -7.70 23.78
N PRO A 377 4.99 -8.30 22.75
CA PRO A 377 5.28 -9.72 22.73
C PRO A 377 6.34 -10.11 23.79
N ASN A 378 6.07 -11.21 24.50
CA ASN A 378 6.99 -11.72 25.52
C ASN A 378 8.32 -12.18 24.92
N GLY A 379 9.43 -11.66 25.45
CA GLY A 379 10.79 -12.05 25.05
C GLY A 379 11.38 -11.26 23.88
N ILE A 380 10.66 -10.26 23.37
CA ILE A 380 11.18 -9.26 22.42
C ILE A 380 11.49 -7.97 23.19
N PRO A 381 12.62 -7.28 22.92
CA PRO A 381 12.88 -5.98 23.52
C PRO A 381 11.78 -4.97 23.18
N THR A 382 11.19 -4.35 24.19
CA THR A 382 10.11 -3.36 24.06
C THR A 382 10.62 -1.93 23.95
N ARG A 383 11.92 -1.75 23.69
CA ARG A 383 12.55 -0.43 23.57
C ARG A 383 12.38 0.11 22.16
N ILE A 384 12.11 1.40 22.05
CA ILE A 384 12.08 2.11 20.78
C ILE A 384 13.50 2.51 20.39
N SER A 385 13.89 2.23 19.13
CA SER A 385 15.13 2.75 18.57
C SER A 385 14.94 4.21 18.16
N VAL A 386 15.30 5.14 19.04
CA VAL A 386 15.13 6.58 18.83
C VAL A 386 16.21 7.13 17.92
N LEU A 387 15.84 7.73 16.79
CA LEU A 387 16.76 8.50 15.96
C LEU A 387 17.00 9.86 16.64
N ASN A 388 18.22 10.10 17.10
CA ASN A 388 18.61 11.36 17.72
C ASN A 388 19.30 12.21 16.66
N MET A 389 18.96 13.49 16.60
CA MET A 389 19.64 14.52 15.81
C MET A 389 20.09 15.63 16.75
N SER A 390 21.41 15.81 16.88
CA SER A 390 22.03 16.82 17.73
C SER A 390 22.70 17.87 16.86
N PHE A 391 22.21 19.10 16.90
CA PHE A 391 22.70 20.22 16.10
C PHE A 391 23.46 21.21 16.97
N TYR A 392 24.71 21.49 16.58
CA TYR A 392 25.63 22.38 17.28
C TYR A 392 25.98 23.55 16.35
N PRO A 393 25.20 24.64 16.33
CA PRO A 393 25.32 25.70 15.31
C PRO A 393 26.63 26.50 15.42
N GLU A 394 27.24 26.56 16.60
CA GLU A 394 28.53 27.21 16.85
C GLU A 394 29.74 26.31 16.53
N GLU A 395 29.53 25.01 16.23
CA GLU A 395 30.61 24.10 15.94
C GLU A 395 30.74 23.82 14.44
N ARG A 396 31.97 23.82 13.94
CA ARG A 396 32.27 23.54 12.53
C ARG A 396 31.84 22.12 12.15
N GLY A 397 31.04 21.97 11.10
CA GLY A 397 30.66 20.67 10.52
C GLY A 397 31.72 20.12 9.54
N PRO A 398 31.53 18.90 9.00
CA PRO A 398 32.42 18.33 7.98
C PRO A 398 32.51 19.19 6.72
N TYR A 399 33.71 19.32 6.18
CA TYR A 399 34.08 20.07 4.98
C TYR A 399 33.65 21.54 5.01
N ASN A 400 33.67 22.15 6.19
CA ASN A 400 33.50 23.59 6.37
C ASN A 400 34.87 24.26 6.51
N TYR A 401 35.19 25.17 5.59
CA TYR A 401 36.45 25.92 5.56
C TYR A 401 36.25 27.43 5.78
N ASP A 402 35.20 27.83 6.52
CA ASP A 402 34.99 29.23 6.89
C ASP A 402 36.13 29.69 7.82
N TYR A 403 36.88 30.70 7.36
CA TYR A 403 37.90 31.38 8.15
C TYR A 403 37.51 32.83 8.45
N GLU A 404 36.48 33.37 7.81
CA GLU A 404 36.12 34.78 7.95
C GLU A 404 35.26 34.99 9.19
N ARG A 405 34.27 34.11 9.38
CA ARG A 405 33.24 34.21 10.43
C ARG A 405 33.45 33.14 11.52
N ILE A 406 34.67 33.11 12.06
CA ILE A 406 35.03 32.32 13.24
C ILE A 406 35.47 33.23 14.39
N GLY A 407 35.08 32.87 15.61
CA GLY A 407 35.42 33.57 16.84
C GLY A 407 36.82 33.25 17.35
N GLN A 408 37.11 33.66 18.59
CA GLN A 408 38.45 33.56 19.13
C GLN A 408 38.82 32.12 19.50
N GLU A 409 37.87 31.32 19.94
CA GLU A 409 38.06 29.92 20.33
C GLU A 409 37.76 28.95 19.18
N GLY A 410 37.54 29.46 17.97
CA GLY A 410 37.27 28.66 16.77
C GLY A 410 35.79 28.32 16.57
N GLU A 411 34.91 28.86 17.40
CA GLU A 411 33.45 28.80 17.26
C GLU A 411 32.99 29.52 16.00
N LEU A 412 31.96 28.99 15.33
CA LEU A 412 31.30 29.65 14.20
C LEU A 412 30.51 30.87 14.72
N LEU A 413 30.72 32.02 14.10
CA LEU A 413 29.90 33.21 14.34
C LEU A 413 28.59 33.11 13.55
N GLU A 414 27.56 33.86 13.97
CA GLU A 414 26.22 33.88 13.34
C GLU A 414 25.55 32.49 13.33
N PRO A 415 25.34 31.85 14.50
CA PRO A 415 24.80 30.49 14.59
C PRO A 415 23.44 30.33 13.87
N GLU A 416 22.57 31.33 13.91
CA GLU A 416 21.27 31.34 13.22
C GLU A 416 21.39 31.17 11.69
N ALA A 417 22.47 31.67 11.08
CA ALA A 417 22.71 31.56 9.65
C ALA A 417 23.35 30.22 9.25
N ARG A 418 23.72 29.38 10.23
CA ARG A 418 24.33 28.07 9.99
C ARG A 418 23.25 27.01 9.78
N TRP A 419 23.64 25.94 9.12
CA TRP A 419 22.77 24.81 8.87
C TRP A 419 23.49 23.47 9.01
N GLY A 420 22.75 22.41 9.28
CA GLY A 420 23.26 21.05 9.26
C GLY A 420 22.20 20.13 8.67
N GLY A 421 22.57 19.23 7.75
CA GLY A 421 21.61 18.41 7.04
C GLY A 421 22.09 17.00 6.72
N ILE A 422 21.11 16.11 6.60
CA ILE A 422 21.26 14.71 6.22
C ILE A 422 20.28 14.37 5.10
N MET A 423 20.64 13.44 4.23
CA MET A 423 19.78 12.96 3.16
C MET A 423 19.86 11.44 3.01
N ARG A 424 18.83 10.87 2.40
CA ARG A 424 18.72 9.43 2.13
C ARG A 424 17.97 9.16 0.84
N GLU A 425 18.16 7.95 0.30
CA GLU A 425 17.33 7.44 -0.78
C GLU A 425 15.92 7.04 -0.30
N ILE A 426 14.96 7.16 -1.23
CA ILE A 426 13.60 6.66 -1.12
C ILE A 426 13.42 5.50 -2.11
N TYR A 427 13.14 4.31 -1.58
CA TYR A 427 13.04 3.09 -2.39
C TYR A 427 11.83 3.06 -3.33
N SER A 428 10.69 3.63 -2.91
CA SER A 428 9.46 3.70 -3.70
C SER A 428 9.25 5.15 -4.14
N SER A 429 9.78 5.53 -5.30
CA SER A 429 9.77 6.93 -5.74
C SER A 429 8.41 7.44 -6.25
N ASP A 430 7.50 6.55 -6.64
CA ASP A 430 6.16 6.90 -7.10
C ASP A 430 5.17 6.98 -5.92
N PHE A 431 5.09 8.16 -5.32
CA PHE A 431 4.19 8.43 -4.19
C PHE A 431 2.73 8.51 -4.63
N GLU A 432 2.43 8.83 -5.89
CA GLU A 432 1.06 8.78 -6.43
C GLU A 432 0.53 7.34 -6.50
N GLN A 433 1.35 6.42 -7.02
CA GLN A 433 0.98 5.01 -7.10
C GLN A 433 0.90 4.38 -5.70
N SER A 434 1.88 4.67 -4.84
CA SER A 434 1.94 4.12 -3.49
C SER A 434 1.02 4.83 -2.47
N ASN A 435 0.36 5.92 -2.88
CA ASN A 435 -0.55 6.73 -2.07
C ASN A 435 0.06 7.20 -0.74
N VAL A 436 1.31 7.69 -0.79
CA VAL A 436 1.92 8.37 0.36
C VAL A 436 1.17 9.68 0.58
N GLU A 437 0.76 9.95 1.82
CA GLU A 437 -0.04 11.13 2.17
C GLU A 437 0.66 12.03 3.18
N PHE A 438 1.42 11.46 4.13
CA PHE A 438 2.04 12.24 5.21
C PHE A 438 3.50 11.86 5.47
N ILE A 439 4.27 12.85 5.92
CA ILE A 439 5.46 12.63 6.75
C ILE A 439 4.96 12.65 8.20
N GLU A 440 5.10 11.54 8.92
CA GLU A 440 4.67 11.44 10.32
C GLU A 440 5.84 11.12 11.23
N PHE A 441 5.93 11.80 12.38
CA PHE A 441 6.94 11.49 13.37
C PHE A 441 6.52 11.85 14.79
N TRP A 442 7.08 11.12 15.76
CA TRP A 442 6.95 11.43 17.18
C TRP A 442 8.24 12.09 17.67
N LEU A 443 8.16 13.38 18.00
CA LEU A 443 9.29 14.20 18.44
C LEU A 443 9.17 14.49 19.94
N MET A 444 10.23 14.19 20.69
CA MET A 444 10.33 14.61 22.09
C MET A 444 10.40 16.13 22.18
N ASP A 445 9.76 16.74 23.19
CA ASP A 445 9.88 18.16 23.48
C ASP A 445 11.36 18.57 23.63
N PRO A 446 11.92 19.34 22.69
CA PRO A 446 13.33 19.72 22.75
C PRO A 446 13.61 20.72 23.88
N PHE A 447 12.57 21.33 24.48
CA PHE A 447 12.69 22.33 25.55
C PHE A 447 12.58 21.72 26.96
N ALA A 448 12.51 20.39 27.09
CA ALA A 448 12.29 19.69 28.37
C ALA A 448 13.30 20.09 29.46
N GLU A 449 14.59 20.21 29.11
CA GLU A 449 15.66 20.66 30.03
C GLU A 449 16.24 22.03 29.67
N MET A 450 15.84 22.62 28.54
CA MET A 450 16.30 23.92 28.04
C MET A 450 15.12 24.88 27.78
N PRO A 451 14.39 25.30 28.82
CA PRO A 451 13.11 26.00 28.67
C PRO A 451 13.20 27.43 28.11
N ASP A 452 14.39 28.03 28.16
CA ASP A 452 14.68 29.40 27.71
C ASP A 452 15.34 29.43 26.31
N HIS A 453 15.51 28.28 25.66
CA HIS A 453 16.12 28.17 24.34
C HIS A 453 15.26 28.87 23.27
N GLY A 454 15.89 29.70 22.42
CA GLY A 454 15.20 30.56 21.43
C GLY A 454 14.44 29.78 20.35
N GLY A 455 14.95 28.62 19.97
CA GLY A 455 14.36 27.73 18.97
C GLY A 455 15.01 27.88 17.60
N GLY A 456 14.37 27.37 16.56
CA GLY A 456 14.88 27.36 15.18
C GLY A 456 13.93 26.61 14.24
N GLU A 457 14.43 26.13 13.12
CA GLU A 457 13.63 25.53 12.06
C GLU A 457 14.17 24.16 11.63
N LEU A 458 13.28 23.18 11.47
CA LEU A 458 13.56 21.88 10.86
C LEU A 458 12.85 21.80 9.51
N TYR A 459 13.59 21.46 8.46
CA TYR A 459 13.04 21.31 7.12
C TYR A 459 13.10 19.87 6.64
N PHE A 460 12.09 19.49 5.86
CA PHE A 460 12.07 18.28 5.05
C PHE A 460 12.02 18.68 3.57
N ASN A 461 12.89 18.09 2.76
CA ASN A 461 12.82 18.21 1.30
C ASN A 461 12.54 16.84 0.69
N LEU A 462 11.56 16.78 -0.21
CA LEU A 462 11.16 15.57 -0.93
C LEU A 462 11.27 15.79 -2.43
N GLY A 463 12.11 15.01 -3.11
CA GLY A 463 12.22 15.07 -4.56
C GLY A 463 13.53 14.50 -5.07
N ASN A 464 14.12 15.20 -6.04
CA ASN A 464 15.48 14.96 -6.48
C ASN A 464 16.41 15.94 -5.75
N ILE A 465 17.44 15.40 -5.12
CA ILE A 465 18.37 16.16 -4.26
C ILE A 465 19.78 15.82 -4.73
N SER A 466 20.67 16.82 -4.74
CA SER A 466 22.02 16.64 -5.24
C SER A 466 22.80 15.68 -4.35
N GLU A 467 23.40 14.64 -4.93
CA GLU A 467 24.32 13.71 -4.28
C GLU A 467 25.75 14.25 -4.21
N ASP A 468 26.04 15.33 -4.94
CA ASP A 468 27.30 16.08 -4.94
C ASP A 468 27.39 16.92 -3.65
N VAL A 469 27.94 16.32 -2.59
CA VAL A 469 28.08 16.88 -1.24
C VAL A 469 29.24 17.87 -1.21
N LEU A 470 30.35 17.56 -1.89
CA LEU A 470 31.50 18.43 -2.11
C LEU A 470 31.44 18.99 -3.54
N LYS A 471 30.64 20.06 -3.70
CA LYS A 471 30.24 20.60 -5.00
C LYS A 471 31.42 20.87 -5.93
N ASP A 472 31.71 19.93 -6.83
CA ASP A 472 32.72 20.08 -7.89
C ASP A 472 32.38 19.31 -9.18
N SER A 473 31.19 18.72 -9.24
CA SER A 473 30.72 17.91 -10.38
C SER A 473 31.56 16.65 -10.64
N ARG A 474 32.29 16.15 -9.64
CA ARG A 474 33.11 14.94 -9.74
C ARG A 474 32.74 13.96 -8.64
N LYS A 475 32.37 12.74 -9.06
CA LYS A 475 32.03 11.69 -8.12
C LYS A 475 33.26 11.17 -7.36
N ILE A 476 33.40 11.51 -6.08
CA ILE A 476 34.34 10.84 -5.18
C ILE A 476 33.81 9.45 -4.77
N PHE A 477 34.72 8.49 -4.67
CA PHE A 477 34.48 7.20 -4.05
C PHE A 477 35.79 6.66 -3.47
N GLU A 478 35.79 6.39 -2.18
CA GLU A 478 37.00 6.03 -1.42
C GLU A 478 37.71 4.78 -1.96
N ASN A 479 36.96 3.78 -2.40
CA ASN A 479 37.57 2.54 -2.90
C ASN A 479 38.31 2.70 -4.25
N GLY A 480 38.15 3.85 -4.91
CA GLY A 480 38.93 4.23 -6.08
C GLY A 480 40.26 4.93 -5.76
N LEU A 481 40.44 5.37 -4.52
CA LEU A 481 41.63 6.08 -4.06
C LEU A 481 42.87 5.16 -3.99
N PRO A 482 44.09 5.73 -4.00
CA PRO A 482 45.33 4.97 -3.97
C PRO A 482 45.40 4.00 -2.79
N THR A 483 45.95 2.80 -3.02
CA THR A 483 46.10 1.77 -1.97
C THR A 483 47.40 1.90 -1.17
N SER A 484 48.14 3.00 -1.35
CA SER A 484 49.46 3.24 -0.76
C SER A 484 49.75 4.74 -0.67
N GLU A 485 50.80 5.13 0.04
CA GLU A 485 51.31 6.50 0.13
C GLU A 485 51.66 7.14 -1.23
N VAL A 486 51.90 6.33 -2.27
CA VAL A 486 52.12 6.84 -3.62
C VAL A 486 50.80 7.31 -4.22
N VAL A 487 50.65 8.62 -4.35
CA VAL A 487 49.50 9.28 -4.99
C VAL A 487 49.55 9.06 -6.51
N GLU A 488 48.69 8.19 -7.03
CA GLU A 488 48.54 7.91 -8.47
C GLU A 488 47.08 7.79 -8.88
N LYS A 489 46.75 8.03 -10.15
CA LYS A 489 45.40 7.88 -10.72
C LYS A 489 44.32 8.71 -10.00
N VAL A 490 44.70 9.87 -9.48
CA VAL A 490 43.76 10.85 -8.92
C VAL A 490 43.88 12.18 -9.69
N ASP A 491 42.78 12.91 -9.74
CA ASP A 491 42.71 14.34 -10.08
C ASP A 491 42.54 15.15 -8.80
N THR A 492 42.63 16.49 -8.88
CA THR A 492 42.47 17.37 -7.71
C THR A 492 41.44 18.48 -7.97
N THR A 493 40.58 18.74 -6.99
CA THR A 493 39.62 19.85 -6.97
C THR A 493 39.92 20.78 -5.80
N VAL A 494 39.10 21.80 -5.54
CA VAL A 494 39.32 22.65 -4.35
C VAL A 494 39.08 21.90 -3.04
N TRP A 495 38.33 20.80 -3.10
CA TRP A 495 37.97 19.97 -1.96
C TRP A 495 39.07 18.98 -1.61
N GLY A 496 39.62 18.30 -2.61
CA GLY A 496 40.69 17.32 -2.37
C GLY A 496 41.06 16.52 -3.61
N ARG A 497 41.22 15.19 -3.46
CA ARG A 497 41.66 14.24 -4.47
C ARG A 497 40.53 13.30 -4.89
N ILE A 498 40.39 13.11 -6.21
CA ILE A 498 39.29 12.33 -6.78
C ILE A 498 39.83 11.24 -7.69
N PRO A 499 39.37 9.98 -7.59
CA PRO A 499 39.86 8.90 -8.42
C PRO A 499 39.52 9.08 -9.90
N LEU A 500 40.49 8.81 -10.78
CA LEU A 500 40.33 8.78 -12.25
C LEU A 500 39.83 7.42 -12.76
N THR A 501 39.53 6.49 -11.86
CA THR A 501 39.05 5.15 -12.20
C THR A 501 37.52 5.12 -12.24
N GLN A 502 36.93 4.03 -12.73
CA GLN A 502 35.49 3.82 -12.66
C GLN A 502 35.17 2.87 -11.51
N SER A 503 34.23 3.25 -10.65
CA SER A 503 33.72 2.34 -9.62
C SER A 503 32.93 1.20 -10.28
N LEU A 504 33.35 -0.04 -10.06
CA LEU A 504 32.68 -1.25 -10.56
C LEU A 504 31.91 -2.00 -9.46
N VAL A 505 32.39 -1.89 -8.21
CA VAL A 505 31.85 -2.57 -7.03
C VAL A 505 32.09 -1.65 -5.84
N GLN A 506 31.11 -1.53 -4.95
CA GLN A 506 31.26 -0.80 -3.69
C GLN A 506 31.90 -1.71 -2.64
N GLY A 507 33.22 -1.64 -2.54
CA GLY A 507 34.00 -2.38 -1.57
C GLY A 507 35.47 -1.99 -1.60
N PHE A 508 36.09 -1.90 -0.42
CA PHE A 508 37.51 -1.62 -0.28
C PHE A 508 38.39 -2.69 -0.95
N SER A 509 39.61 -2.29 -1.30
CA SER A 509 40.62 -3.19 -1.85
C SER A 509 41.00 -4.30 -0.85
N ALA A 510 41.45 -5.46 -1.37
CA ALA A 510 41.83 -6.60 -0.53
C ALA A 510 43.18 -6.34 0.17
N GLY A 511 43.16 -6.31 1.51
CA GLY A 511 44.34 -6.23 2.37
C GLY A 511 44.27 -5.10 3.40
N ASP A 512 44.41 -5.45 4.68
CA ASP A 512 44.21 -4.53 5.82
C ASP A 512 45.04 -3.23 5.70
N ALA A 513 46.31 -3.34 5.29
CA ALA A 513 47.22 -2.20 5.16
C ALA A 513 46.86 -1.18 4.07
N THR A 514 45.90 -1.49 3.19
CA THR A 514 45.46 -0.58 2.12
C THR A 514 44.34 0.34 2.58
N ARG A 515 43.56 -0.08 3.60
CA ARG A 515 42.32 0.61 3.94
C ARG A 515 42.55 2.01 4.50
N LYS A 516 43.57 2.19 5.33
CA LYS A 516 43.99 3.51 5.84
C LYS A 516 44.35 4.57 4.78
N PHE A 517 44.54 4.18 3.52
CA PHE A 517 44.79 5.12 2.42
C PHE A 517 43.54 5.36 1.56
N GLN A 518 42.49 4.55 1.76
CA GLN A 518 41.21 4.65 1.04
C GLN A 518 40.11 5.24 1.91
N ASP A 519 40.04 4.86 3.19
CA ASP A 519 39.12 5.35 4.23
C ASP A 519 39.62 6.70 4.77
N VAL A 520 39.41 7.74 3.97
CA VAL A 520 39.98 9.09 4.13
C VAL A 520 38.97 10.20 3.82
N GLY A 521 37.67 9.89 3.84
CA GLY A 521 36.61 10.88 3.63
C GLY A 521 36.31 11.19 2.16
N LEU A 522 35.35 12.12 1.97
CA LEU A 522 34.91 12.59 0.65
C LEU A 522 35.90 13.57 0.00
N ASP A 523 36.81 14.16 0.76
CA ASP A 523 37.87 14.98 0.20
C ASP A 523 39.00 14.11 -0.38
N GLY A 524 39.16 12.86 0.07
CA GLY A 524 40.17 11.94 -0.46
C GLY A 524 41.59 12.25 0.00
N VAL A 525 41.75 13.00 1.10
CA VAL A 525 43.05 13.44 1.64
C VAL A 525 43.11 13.11 3.13
N SER A 526 44.11 12.34 3.56
CA SER A 526 44.15 11.90 4.97
C SER A 526 44.76 12.93 5.92
N SER A 527 44.04 13.25 6.99
CA SER A 527 44.52 13.96 8.19
C SER A 527 45.31 13.00 9.11
N LEU A 528 44.83 11.77 9.28
CA LEU A 528 45.24 10.86 10.36
C LEU A 528 46.59 10.16 10.14
N TYR A 529 46.93 9.83 8.89
CA TYR A 529 48.06 8.94 8.60
C TYR A 529 49.24 9.63 7.90
N SER A 530 48.97 10.58 7.02
CA SER A 530 49.99 11.25 6.18
C SER A 530 50.20 12.72 6.53
N GLY A 531 49.21 13.36 7.18
CA GLY A 531 49.19 14.81 7.33
C GLY A 531 49.12 15.54 5.98
N ASP A 532 48.65 14.85 4.95
CA ASP A 532 48.57 15.37 3.58
C ASP A 532 47.60 16.55 3.50
N GLU A 533 46.55 16.56 4.32
CA GLU A 533 45.59 17.67 4.40
C GLU A 533 46.28 19.00 4.70
N VAL A 534 47.17 19.04 5.70
CA VAL A 534 47.91 20.26 6.03
C VAL A 534 48.72 20.74 4.83
N SER A 535 49.33 19.82 4.08
CA SER A 535 50.09 20.17 2.89
C SER A 535 49.20 20.68 1.75
N PHE A 536 48.03 20.08 1.56
CA PHE A 536 47.06 20.41 0.51
C PHE A 536 46.42 21.78 0.78
N PHE A 537 45.87 21.97 1.98
CA PHE A 537 45.20 23.22 2.38
C PHE A 537 46.15 24.39 2.69
N SER A 538 47.48 24.18 2.59
CA SER A 538 48.51 25.24 2.68
C SER A 538 49.15 25.63 1.33
N GLN A 539 48.92 24.88 0.24
CA GLN A 539 49.64 25.06 -1.04
C GLN A 539 48.72 25.44 -2.21
N GLU A 540 47.42 25.20 -2.09
CA GLU A 540 46.45 25.44 -3.16
C GLU A 540 46.06 26.91 -3.33
N SER A 541 45.39 27.23 -4.45
CA SER A 541 45.04 28.60 -4.88
C SER A 541 44.18 29.43 -3.90
N ASP A 542 43.67 28.80 -2.85
CA ASP A 542 42.87 29.38 -1.76
C ASP A 542 43.44 28.90 -0.42
N ASP A 543 44.62 29.40 -0.04
CA ASP A 543 45.43 29.00 1.14
C ASP A 543 44.68 29.16 2.48
N TYR A 544 43.77 28.22 2.76
CA TYR A 544 42.90 28.22 3.93
C TYR A 544 43.70 28.24 5.23
N LEU A 545 44.70 27.36 5.35
CA LEU A 545 45.51 27.29 6.56
C LEU A 545 46.41 28.53 6.72
N GLY A 546 46.82 29.16 5.63
CA GLY A 546 47.47 30.48 5.67
C GLY A 546 46.54 31.59 6.18
N GLN A 547 45.25 31.56 5.82
CA GLN A 547 44.26 32.49 6.39
C GLN A 547 44.06 32.26 7.89
N ILE A 548 43.97 31.00 8.33
CA ILE A 548 43.89 30.64 9.74
C ILE A 548 45.13 31.14 10.51
N GLU A 549 46.33 30.94 9.95
CA GLU A 549 47.59 31.42 10.54
C GLU A 549 47.65 32.95 10.59
N SER A 550 47.10 33.65 9.59
CA SER A 550 46.97 35.11 9.56
C SER A 550 46.07 35.63 10.69
N ARG A 551 44.94 34.94 10.96
CA ARG A 551 44.04 35.29 12.07
C ARG A 551 44.68 35.07 13.43
N TYR A 552 45.34 33.93 13.62
CA TYR A 552 46.11 33.64 14.83
C TYR A 552 47.20 34.71 15.05
N SER A 553 47.97 35.03 14.00
CA SER A 553 49.02 36.07 14.05
C SER A 553 48.48 37.47 14.36
N SER A 554 47.22 37.74 13.99
CA SER A 554 46.50 38.98 14.25
C SER A 554 45.84 39.02 15.64
N GLY A 555 45.94 37.95 16.43
CA GLY A 555 45.32 37.83 17.75
C GLY A 555 43.80 37.62 17.71
N LEU A 556 43.24 37.26 16.55
CA LEU A 556 41.81 37.00 16.35
C LEU A 556 41.44 35.52 16.58
N LEU A 557 42.41 34.65 16.81
CA LEU A 557 42.23 33.21 17.02
C LEU A 557 43.19 32.73 18.11
N SER A 558 42.73 31.87 19.02
CA SER A 558 43.54 31.26 20.08
C SER A 558 44.52 30.23 19.53
N GLN A 559 45.56 29.90 20.31
CA GLN A 559 46.55 28.89 19.92
C GLN A 559 45.89 27.50 19.85
N GLU A 560 44.99 27.24 20.78
CA GLU A 560 44.22 26.02 20.92
C GLU A 560 43.30 25.82 19.72
N ALA A 561 42.51 26.83 19.36
CA ALA A 561 41.64 26.81 18.19
C ALA A 561 42.45 26.61 16.89
N ARG A 562 43.55 27.36 16.72
CA ARG A 562 44.45 27.19 15.59
C ARG A 562 44.98 25.76 15.50
N ASN A 563 45.41 25.17 16.62
CA ASN A 563 45.94 23.81 16.61
C ASN A 563 44.87 22.76 16.31
N ALA A 564 43.64 22.95 16.80
CA ALA A 564 42.52 22.07 16.48
C ALA A 564 42.20 22.09 14.97
N ILE A 565 42.18 23.27 14.34
CA ILE A 565 41.94 23.41 12.89
C ILE A 565 43.08 22.78 12.07
N PHE A 566 44.34 22.88 12.53
CA PHE A 566 45.47 22.27 11.84
C PHE A 566 45.56 20.75 12.02
N LEU A 567 44.91 20.20 13.05
CA LEU A 567 44.87 18.75 13.30
C LEU A 567 43.89 18.07 12.34
N ASP A 568 42.76 18.71 12.10
CA ASP A 568 41.66 18.21 11.27
C ASP A 568 41.10 19.38 10.42
N PRO A 569 41.80 19.81 9.35
CA PRO A 569 41.37 20.88 8.45
C PRO A 569 39.95 20.69 7.89
N SER A 570 39.60 19.48 7.42
CA SER A 570 38.29 19.18 6.82
C SER A 570 37.20 18.88 7.84
N SER A 571 37.54 18.68 9.11
CA SER A 571 36.57 18.44 10.19
C SER A 571 35.76 17.15 10.07
N ASP A 572 36.31 16.14 9.40
CA ASP A 572 35.67 14.89 8.99
C ASP A 572 36.31 13.64 9.61
N ASP A 573 37.18 13.79 10.61
CA ASP A 573 37.72 12.70 11.43
C ASP A 573 36.65 11.96 12.21
N TYR A 574 36.55 10.64 12.02
CA TYR A 574 35.64 9.78 12.76
C TYR A 574 36.11 9.50 14.18
N SER A 575 35.15 9.41 15.12
CA SER A 575 35.43 8.91 16.47
C SER A 575 34.34 7.98 16.96
N TYR A 576 34.74 6.76 17.33
CA TYR A 576 33.80 5.78 17.88
C TYR A 576 33.34 6.17 19.28
N TYR A 577 32.03 6.08 19.53
CA TYR A 577 31.40 6.52 20.79
C TYR A 577 31.92 5.80 22.06
N ARG A 578 32.55 4.62 21.91
CA ARG A 578 33.16 3.87 23.03
C ARG A 578 34.67 4.12 23.19
N SER A 579 35.27 4.99 22.39
CA SER A 579 36.71 5.23 22.41
C SER A 579 37.24 5.51 23.82
N THR A 580 38.41 4.94 24.12
CA THR A 580 39.14 5.18 25.37
C THR A 580 39.55 6.64 25.57
N VAL A 581 39.60 7.44 24.49
CA VAL A 581 39.82 8.90 24.56
C VAL A 581 38.69 9.55 25.36
N TYR A 582 37.44 9.28 24.98
CA TYR A 582 36.26 9.79 25.68
C TYR A 582 36.17 9.27 27.12
N ASP A 583 36.70 8.08 27.41
CA ASP A 583 36.78 7.56 28.78
C ASP A 583 37.77 8.34 29.63
N GLY A 584 38.92 8.71 29.06
CA GLY A 584 39.93 9.55 29.71
C GLY A 584 39.45 10.98 29.97
N GLU A 585 38.62 11.52 29.08
CA GLU A 585 38.00 12.84 29.19
C GLU A 585 36.75 12.85 30.09
N GLN A 586 36.23 11.67 30.46
CA GLN A 586 34.95 11.52 31.18
C GLN A 586 33.77 12.16 30.43
N ALA A 587 33.76 12.06 29.09
CA ALA A 587 32.77 12.68 28.22
C ALA A 587 31.36 12.07 28.39
N GLY A 588 30.32 12.91 28.41
CA GLY A 588 28.93 12.47 28.44
C GLY A 588 28.46 11.77 27.16
N ILE A 589 27.23 11.24 27.16
CA ILE A 589 26.69 10.45 26.05
C ILE A 589 26.61 11.27 24.76
N LEU A 590 26.04 12.48 24.81
CA LEU A 590 25.84 13.34 23.62
C LEU A 590 27.19 13.72 22.96
N GLU A 591 28.20 14.02 23.79
CA GLU A 591 29.55 14.34 23.30
C GLU A 591 30.19 13.17 22.55
N ARG A 592 29.99 11.94 23.03
CA ARG A 592 30.56 10.72 22.42
C ARG A 592 30.07 10.46 21.01
N TYR A 593 28.86 10.91 20.68
CA TYR A 593 28.27 10.73 19.35
C TYR A 593 28.54 11.88 18.39
N LYS A 594 29.08 13.00 18.87
CA LYS A 594 29.26 14.24 18.10
C LYS A 594 30.06 14.04 16.79
N LYS A 595 31.07 13.17 16.80
CA LYS A 595 31.92 12.84 15.64
C LYS A 595 31.71 11.42 15.09
N TYR A 596 30.60 10.76 15.44
CA TYR A 596 30.34 9.38 15.03
C TYR A 596 29.93 9.26 13.55
N ASN A 597 29.43 10.34 12.93
CA ASN A 597 28.97 10.35 11.55
C ASN A 597 30.03 10.80 10.52
N ASN A 598 31.21 11.16 11.00
CA ASN A 598 32.34 11.60 10.21
C ASN A 598 32.92 10.44 9.37
N GLN A 599 33.68 10.76 8.32
CA GLN A 599 33.97 9.84 7.22
C GLN A 599 35.42 9.31 7.25
N GLU A 600 36.43 10.15 7.52
CA GLU A 600 37.81 9.67 7.61
C GLU A 600 37.99 8.71 8.80
N GLY A 601 38.30 7.45 8.49
CA GLY A 601 38.59 6.42 9.48
C GLY A 601 37.35 5.76 10.08
N ASN A 602 36.19 5.84 9.40
CA ASN A 602 34.94 5.25 9.88
C ASN A 602 34.81 3.74 9.57
N SER A 603 35.71 3.20 8.76
CA SER A 603 35.71 1.81 8.28
C SER A 603 37.00 1.04 8.60
N PRO A 604 37.66 1.23 9.77
CA PRO A 604 39.01 0.74 10.02
C PRO A 604 39.14 -0.78 9.83
N SER A 605 40.32 -1.23 9.41
CA SER A 605 40.65 -2.66 9.37
C SER A 605 40.91 -3.20 10.79
N ASP A 606 40.89 -4.52 10.98
CA ASP A 606 41.24 -5.15 12.27
C ASP A 606 42.65 -4.76 12.77
N GLN A 607 43.57 -4.41 11.86
CA GLN A 607 44.94 -4.00 12.20
C GLN A 607 45.06 -2.52 12.56
N ASP A 608 44.23 -1.68 11.95
CA ASP A 608 44.23 -0.22 12.16
C ASP A 608 43.29 0.20 13.31
N ASN A 609 42.48 -0.73 13.80
CA ASN A 609 41.58 -0.50 14.93
C ASN A 609 42.38 -0.19 16.22
N PRO A 610 42.19 1.00 16.83
CA PRO A 610 42.92 1.39 18.03
C PRO A 610 42.42 0.68 19.29
N GLU A 611 41.25 0.04 19.24
CA GLU A 611 40.57 -0.55 20.38
C GLU A 611 40.56 -2.08 20.37
N SER A 612 40.32 -2.68 21.53
CA SER A 612 40.22 -4.16 21.67
C SER A 612 38.94 -4.78 21.09
N TYR A 613 38.04 -3.96 20.56
CA TYR A 613 36.73 -4.33 20.01
C TYR A 613 36.50 -3.58 18.70
N PRO A 614 35.64 -4.07 17.78
CA PRO A 614 35.36 -3.38 16.52
C PRO A 614 34.83 -1.96 16.74
N THR A 615 35.41 -1.01 16.03
CA THR A 615 35.09 0.43 16.08
C THR A 615 34.52 0.97 14.78
N SER A 616 34.32 0.12 13.76
CA SER A 616 33.82 0.54 12.47
C SER A 616 32.37 1.03 12.54
N GLY A 617 32.11 2.23 12.02
CA GLY A 617 30.77 2.77 11.79
C GLY A 617 30.12 2.20 10.52
N THR A 618 30.93 1.86 9.52
CA THR A 618 30.50 1.18 8.29
C THR A 618 31.57 0.20 7.81
N SER A 619 31.20 -0.71 6.90
CA SER A 619 32.14 -1.58 6.17
C SER A 619 32.22 -1.25 4.68
N LEU A 620 31.38 -0.31 4.24
CA LEU A 620 31.32 0.18 2.87
C LEU A 620 32.12 1.49 2.76
N PRO A 621 32.80 1.71 1.63
CA PRO A 621 33.45 2.99 1.34
C PRO A 621 32.42 4.12 1.26
N ASP A 622 32.83 5.32 1.66
CA ASP A 622 32.05 6.52 1.41
C ASP A 622 32.13 6.95 -0.06
N ILE A 623 30.99 7.39 -0.59
CA ILE A 623 30.78 7.70 -2.00
C ILE A 623 29.64 8.71 -2.16
N GLU A 624 29.78 9.64 -3.10
CA GLU A 624 28.71 10.54 -3.56
C GLU A 624 27.78 9.86 -4.56
N ASP A 625 27.16 8.77 -4.11
CA ASP A 625 26.21 7.93 -4.86
C ASP A 625 25.35 7.19 -3.83
N ILE A 626 24.39 7.92 -3.26
CA ILE A 626 23.58 7.48 -2.13
C ILE A 626 22.60 6.39 -2.58
N ASN A 627 22.00 6.54 -3.77
CA ASN A 627 21.06 5.57 -4.32
C ASN A 627 21.70 4.38 -5.05
N ARG A 628 23.03 4.41 -5.22
CA ARG A 628 23.85 3.33 -5.80
C ARG A 628 23.52 3.01 -7.26
N ASP A 629 23.08 4.00 -8.03
CA ASP A 629 22.84 3.86 -9.46
C ASP A 629 24.12 3.94 -10.32
N ASN A 630 25.28 4.15 -9.67
CA ASN A 630 26.61 4.33 -10.26
C ASN A 630 26.82 5.68 -10.96
N THR A 631 25.87 6.60 -10.85
CA THR A 631 25.98 7.96 -11.37
C THR A 631 26.01 8.97 -10.22
N LEU A 632 26.32 10.23 -10.54
CA LEU A 632 26.25 11.33 -9.59
C LEU A 632 25.05 12.18 -9.98
N SER A 633 24.03 12.25 -9.13
CA SER A 633 22.89 13.12 -9.35
C SER A 633 23.23 14.54 -8.89
N GLU A 634 23.36 15.50 -9.82
CA GLU A 634 23.72 16.89 -9.48
C GLU A 634 22.52 17.85 -9.42
N GLY A 635 21.40 17.47 -10.04
CA GLY A 635 20.22 18.33 -10.14
C GLY A 635 19.38 18.30 -8.86
N GLU A 636 18.91 19.46 -8.42
CA GLU A 636 17.91 19.60 -7.35
C GLU A 636 16.56 19.99 -7.95
N SER A 637 15.52 19.24 -7.59
CA SER A 637 14.13 19.58 -7.86
C SER A 637 13.24 18.92 -6.81
N TYR A 638 12.70 19.68 -5.86
CA TYR A 638 12.06 19.14 -4.67
C TYR A 638 10.97 20.06 -4.09
N TYR A 639 10.10 19.45 -3.29
CA TYR A 639 9.11 20.12 -2.45
C TYR A 639 9.68 20.32 -1.04
N SER A 640 9.45 21.48 -0.44
CA SER A 640 9.92 21.82 0.90
C SER A 640 8.79 21.91 1.93
N TYR A 641 9.03 21.39 3.13
CA TYR A 641 8.15 21.45 4.28
C TYR A 641 8.93 21.94 5.49
N ARG A 642 8.36 22.85 6.26
CA ARG A 642 8.99 23.46 7.42
C ARG A 642 8.25 23.06 8.70
N VAL A 643 9.03 22.88 9.76
CA VAL A 643 8.55 22.64 11.12
C VAL A 643 9.25 23.64 12.02
N ASP A 644 8.47 24.53 12.63
CA ASP A 644 8.98 25.55 13.54
C ASP A 644 9.31 24.92 14.90
N ILE A 645 10.57 24.90 15.29
CA ILE A 645 11.01 24.35 16.59
C ILE A 645 11.12 25.50 17.59
N ASN A 646 9.96 26.02 18.00
CA ASN A 646 9.83 27.10 18.98
C ASN A 646 8.79 26.74 20.04
N LYS A 647 9.06 27.07 21.31
CA LYS A 647 8.18 26.71 22.43
C LYS A 647 6.74 27.21 22.31
N SER A 648 6.52 28.35 21.64
CA SER A 648 5.18 28.90 21.36
C SER A 648 4.34 28.01 20.45
N ASP A 649 4.98 27.29 19.54
CA ASP A 649 4.35 26.56 18.45
C ASP A 649 4.28 25.05 18.73
N MET A 650 4.91 24.59 19.82
CA MET A 650 4.77 23.23 20.36
C MET A 650 3.42 23.02 21.07
N GLN A 651 2.31 23.15 20.32
CA GLN A 651 0.94 22.98 20.81
C GLN A 651 0.10 22.19 19.80
N VAL A 652 -0.74 21.27 20.29
CA VAL A 652 -1.67 20.50 19.45
C VAL A 652 -2.57 21.45 18.64
N GLY A 653 -2.70 21.20 17.34
CA GLY A 653 -3.46 22.02 16.39
C GLY A 653 -2.66 23.13 15.72
N ARG A 654 -1.35 23.27 16.00
CA ARG A 654 -0.43 24.18 15.31
C ARG A 654 0.80 23.43 14.84
N ASN A 655 1.52 24.00 13.86
CA ASN A 655 2.82 23.47 13.42
C ASN A 655 2.77 21.98 13.05
N HIS A 656 1.68 21.53 12.43
CA HIS A 656 1.41 20.13 12.08
C HIS A 656 1.34 19.14 13.26
N ILE A 657 1.21 19.61 14.51
CA ILE A 657 1.07 18.76 15.70
C ILE A 657 -0.38 18.30 15.83
N VAL A 658 -0.59 16.99 15.79
CA VAL A 658 -1.92 16.36 15.87
C VAL A 658 -2.23 15.76 17.25
N ASP A 659 -1.20 15.36 18.00
CA ASP A 659 -1.36 14.76 19.33
C ASP A 659 -0.13 14.99 20.23
N LYS A 660 -0.28 14.72 21.52
CA LYS A 660 0.84 14.67 22.48
C LYS A 660 0.60 13.65 23.59
N VAL A 661 1.70 13.05 24.06
CA VAL A 661 1.71 12.15 25.23
C VAL A 661 2.69 12.70 26.26
N ILE A 662 2.32 12.64 27.54
CA ILE A 662 3.20 13.02 28.66
C ILE A 662 3.57 11.76 29.42
N ASP A 663 4.84 11.40 29.38
CA ASP A 663 5.41 10.26 30.08
C ASP A 663 6.06 10.68 31.41
N LYS A 664 5.96 9.82 32.43
CA LYS A 664 6.58 10.02 33.75
C LYS A 664 7.82 9.15 33.86
N VAL A 665 8.95 9.71 33.45
CA VAL A 665 10.23 9.00 33.41
C VAL A 665 10.89 9.02 34.78
N ILE A 666 11.47 7.89 35.18
CA ILE A 666 12.40 7.81 36.31
C ILE A 666 13.81 7.62 35.73
N TYR A 667 14.67 8.62 35.87
CA TYR A 667 16.04 8.55 35.38
C TYR A 667 16.91 7.59 36.22
N GLN A 668 18.10 7.28 35.71
CA GLN A 668 19.04 6.34 36.36
C GLN A 668 19.50 6.82 37.75
N ASN A 669 19.52 8.12 38.00
CA ASN A 669 19.82 8.72 39.30
C ASN A 669 18.61 8.70 40.27
N GLY A 670 17.43 8.26 39.82
CA GLY A 670 16.18 8.20 40.59
C GLY A 670 15.35 9.47 40.58
N GLU A 671 15.73 10.49 39.79
CA GLU A 671 14.93 11.69 39.58
C GLU A 671 13.72 11.38 38.69
N GLU A 672 12.56 11.95 39.04
CA GLU A 672 11.34 11.84 38.25
C GLU A 672 11.18 13.09 37.40
N ALA A 673 10.88 12.93 36.11
CA ALA A 673 10.62 14.01 35.18
C ALA A 673 9.42 13.71 34.28
N ASP A 674 8.64 14.75 33.97
CA ASP A 674 7.58 14.67 32.98
C ASP A 674 8.19 14.99 31.60
N VAL A 675 8.20 14.02 30.69
CA VAL A 675 8.71 14.19 29.31
C VAL A 675 7.54 14.17 28.35
N THR A 676 7.43 15.21 27.50
CA THR A 676 6.35 15.30 26.50
C THR A 676 6.85 14.82 25.14
N TRP A 677 6.03 14.03 24.45
CA TRP A 677 6.22 13.61 23.07
C TRP A 677 5.09 14.17 22.21
N TYR A 678 5.42 14.79 21.08
CA TYR A 678 4.46 15.37 20.15
C TYR A 678 4.41 14.54 18.86
N GLN A 679 3.21 14.26 18.37
CA GLN A 679 3.00 13.65 17.07
C GLN A 679 2.84 14.75 16.02
N PHE A 680 3.76 14.79 15.07
CA PHE A 680 3.70 15.65 13.89
C PHE A 680 3.20 14.86 12.71
N ARG A 681 2.30 15.46 11.93
CA ARG A 681 1.77 14.88 10.69
C ARG A 681 1.69 15.94 9.61
N ILE A 682 2.64 15.90 8.67
CA ILE A 682 2.80 16.89 7.60
C ILE A 682 2.22 16.32 6.29
N PRO A 683 1.15 16.90 5.73
CA PRO A 683 0.60 16.46 4.44
C PRO A 683 1.58 16.75 3.30
N ILE A 684 1.94 15.74 2.50
CA ILE A 684 2.92 15.93 1.40
C ILE A 684 2.39 16.82 0.28
N PHE A 685 1.07 17.00 0.18
CA PHE A 685 0.48 17.85 -0.86
C PHE A 685 0.42 19.33 -0.45
N ASP A 686 0.71 19.65 0.80
CA ASP A 686 0.71 20.99 1.37
C ASP A 686 2.15 21.45 1.62
N TYR A 687 2.91 21.60 0.53
CA TYR A 687 4.29 22.07 0.57
C TYR A 687 4.35 23.61 0.60
N GLU A 688 5.36 24.15 1.29
CA GLU A 688 5.53 25.61 1.39
C GLU A 688 6.18 26.18 0.13
N ASP A 689 7.22 25.52 -0.38
CA ASP A 689 8.03 25.98 -1.52
C ASP A 689 8.39 24.83 -2.47
N VAL A 690 8.68 25.20 -3.72
CA VAL A 690 9.14 24.31 -4.79
C VAL A 690 10.45 24.85 -5.35
N GLU A 691 11.48 24.01 -5.36
CA GLU A 691 12.76 24.29 -6.02
C GLU A 691 12.88 23.44 -7.30
N GLY A 692 13.38 24.04 -8.38
CA GLY A 692 13.59 23.35 -9.66
C GLY A 692 12.32 22.95 -10.43
N ASP A 693 12.50 22.12 -11.46
CA ASP A 693 11.43 21.68 -12.37
C ASP A 693 10.80 20.35 -11.88
N ILE A 694 9.95 20.42 -10.85
CA ILE A 694 9.14 19.29 -10.36
C ILE A 694 7.65 19.64 -10.42
N SER A 695 6.82 18.72 -10.94
CA SER A 695 5.40 18.96 -11.19
C SER A 695 4.45 17.94 -10.55
N ASP A 696 4.97 16.77 -10.18
CA ASP A 696 4.18 15.68 -9.59
C ASP A 696 5.01 14.88 -8.57
N PHE A 697 4.38 13.91 -7.92
CA PHE A 697 4.98 13.08 -6.87
C PHE A 697 5.39 11.69 -7.38
N LYS A 698 5.59 11.50 -8.69
CA LYS A 698 5.98 10.19 -9.25
C LYS A 698 7.45 9.83 -9.05
N THR A 699 8.29 10.85 -8.88
CA THR A 699 9.76 10.69 -8.94
C THR A 699 10.43 11.30 -7.72
N ILE A 700 9.97 10.92 -6.53
CA ILE A 700 10.59 11.30 -5.26
C ILE A 700 11.74 10.35 -4.95
N ARG A 701 12.97 10.71 -5.33
CA ARG A 701 14.15 9.82 -5.20
C ARG A 701 14.83 9.94 -3.84
N PHE A 702 14.77 11.11 -3.21
CA PHE A 702 15.48 11.42 -1.98
C PHE A 702 14.61 12.18 -1.00
N MET A 703 14.96 12.04 0.27
CA MET A 703 14.53 12.91 1.35
C MET A 703 15.76 13.57 1.99
N ARG A 704 15.73 14.88 2.20
CA ARG A 704 16.71 15.63 3.00
C ARG A 704 16.03 16.22 4.23
N MET A 705 16.66 16.09 5.39
CA MET A 705 16.31 16.81 6.60
C MET A 705 17.43 17.78 6.93
N PHE A 706 17.12 19.03 7.23
CA PHE A 706 18.14 19.98 7.69
C PHE A 706 17.59 20.94 8.75
N MET A 707 18.48 21.42 9.60
CA MET A 707 18.21 22.34 10.71
C MET A 707 18.91 23.67 10.46
N THR A 708 18.26 24.79 10.73
CA THR A 708 18.83 26.15 10.65
C THR A 708 18.07 27.11 11.56
N GLY A 709 18.54 28.35 11.73
CA GLY A 709 17.88 29.36 12.56
C GLY A 709 18.06 29.19 14.08
N PHE A 710 18.91 28.25 14.51
CA PHE A 710 19.18 28.02 15.94
C PHE A 710 20.33 28.89 16.46
N GLU A 711 20.11 29.58 17.58
CA GLU A 711 21.16 30.34 18.29
C GLU A 711 22.08 29.42 19.12
N ASP A 712 21.52 28.35 19.71
CA ASP A 712 22.17 27.45 20.66
C ASP A 712 22.06 25.97 20.23
N THR A 713 22.77 25.08 20.93
CA THR A 713 22.73 23.64 20.68
C THR A 713 21.34 23.06 20.92
N THR A 714 20.84 22.26 19.97
CA THR A 714 19.50 21.64 20.02
C THR A 714 19.56 20.13 19.84
N PHE A 715 18.71 19.41 20.57
CA PHE A 715 18.58 17.96 20.52
C PHE A 715 17.16 17.55 20.12
N LEU A 716 17.01 16.97 18.92
CA LEU A 716 15.76 16.41 18.44
C LEU A 716 15.80 14.88 18.57
N ARG A 717 14.75 14.29 19.14
CA ARG A 717 14.66 12.84 19.35
C ARG A 717 13.38 12.31 18.70
N PHE A 718 13.55 11.49 17.67
CA PHE A 718 12.46 10.92 16.89
C PHE A 718 12.20 9.47 17.32
N ALA A 719 11.08 9.22 18.00
CA ALA A 719 10.66 7.87 18.37
C ALA A 719 10.04 7.11 17.19
N LYS A 720 9.36 7.84 16.29
CA LYS A 720 8.95 7.40 14.95
C LYS A 720 9.34 8.47 13.95
N LEU A 721 9.61 8.07 12.70
CA LEU A 721 9.80 8.96 11.56
C LEU A 721 9.49 8.14 10.32
N ASP A 722 8.29 8.27 9.81
CA ASP A 722 7.73 7.38 8.82
C ASP A 722 7.08 8.16 7.66
N LEU A 723 7.08 7.56 6.47
CA LEU A 723 6.16 7.97 5.40
C LEU A 723 4.90 7.15 5.52
N VAL A 724 3.78 7.83 5.76
CA VAL A 724 2.47 7.21 5.93
C VAL A 724 1.74 7.19 4.60
N ARG A 725 1.22 6.02 4.23
CA ARG A 725 0.40 5.82 3.04
C ARG A 725 -0.94 5.20 3.40
N GLY A 726 -1.99 5.65 2.71
CA GLY A 726 -3.35 5.14 2.88
C GLY A 726 -3.76 4.15 1.80
N GLU A 727 -4.63 3.18 2.13
CA GLU A 727 -5.30 2.38 1.09
C GLU A 727 -6.47 3.13 0.44
N TRP A 728 -7.16 3.95 1.23
CA TRP A 728 -8.28 4.78 0.80
C TRP A 728 -7.77 6.13 0.28
N ARG A 729 -8.29 6.56 -0.86
CA ARG A 729 -7.81 7.75 -1.57
C ARG A 729 -8.81 8.88 -1.45
N ARG A 730 -8.34 10.10 -1.23
CA ARG A 730 -9.20 11.30 -1.25
C ARG A 730 -9.83 11.49 -2.63
N TYR A 731 -11.14 11.73 -2.64
CA TYR A 731 -11.87 12.10 -3.84
C TYR A 731 -11.84 13.63 -4.01
N MET A 732 -11.17 14.10 -5.06
CA MET A 732 -10.87 15.53 -5.26
C MET A 732 -11.97 16.30 -6.00
N GLN A 733 -12.93 15.61 -6.62
CA GLN A 733 -13.98 16.26 -7.41
C GLN A 733 -15.16 16.67 -6.51
N PRO A 734 -15.93 17.72 -6.90
CA PRO A 734 -17.09 18.17 -6.14
C PRO A 734 -18.18 17.09 -6.02
N LEU A 735 -18.83 17.02 -4.84
CA LEU A 735 -19.94 16.10 -4.54
C LEU A 735 -21.23 16.84 -4.13
N THR A 736 -21.38 18.12 -4.51
CA THR A 736 -22.49 18.99 -4.12
C THR A 736 -23.88 18.41 -4.44
N GLN A 737 -24.82 18.51 -3.49
CA GLN A 737 -26.21 18.07 -3.68
C GLN A 737 -27.00 19.01 -4.61
N GLY A 738 -27.60 18.43 -5.67
CA GLY A 738 -28.55 19.10 -6.57
C GLY A 738 -27.91 19.65 -7.85
N GLY A 739 -28.24 19.03 -8.99
CA GLY A 739 -27.75 19.44 -10.30
C GLY A 739 -28.45 20.70 -10.82
N GLU A 740 -27.69 21.77 -11.00
CA GLU A 740 -27.83 22.79 -12.04
C GLU A 740 -26.41 23.26 -12.41
N ASP A 741 -26.22 23.61 -13.68
CA ASP A 741 -24.94 23.91 -14.33
C ASP A 741 -23.93 24.70 -13.47
N TRP A 742 -22.69 24.21 -13.53
CA TRP A 742 -21.47 24.89 -13.08
C TRP A 742 -21.42 26.32 -13.60
N THR A 743 -21.65 27.29 -12.72
CA THR A 743 -21.43 28.72 -12.99
C THR A 743 -20.37 29.30 -12.06
N GLY A 744 -19.16 28.75 -12.15
CA GLY A 744 -17.93 29.55 -12.17
C GLY A 744 -17.48 30.32 -10.92
N VAL A 745 -17.94 30.00 -9.71
CA VAL A 745 -17.28 30.48 -8.48
C VAL A 745 -17.31 29.40 -7.40
N GLU A 746 -16.14 28.88 -7.04
CA GLU A 746 -15.92 27.88 -5.97
C GLU A 746 -16.37 28.44 -4.59
N PRO A 747 -17.21 27.73 -3.83
CA PRO A 747 -17.34 27.93 -2.38
C PRO A 747 -16.02 27.57 -1.68
N SER A 748 -15.71 28.24 -0.56
CA SER A 748 -14.46 28.01 0.20
C SER A 748 -14.29 26.54 0.61
N PHE A 749 -13.09 26.02 0.42
CA PHE A 749 -12.70 24.63 0.64
C PHE A 749 -12.97 24.18 2.08
N GLY A 750 -13.95 23.28 2.26
CA GLY A 750 -13.91 22.36 3.39
C GLY A 750 -12.76 21.37 3.17
N GLU A 751 -11.94 21.14 4.19
CA GLU A 751 -10.80 20.22 4.14
C GLU A 751 -11.21 18.83 4.60
N LEU A 752 -10.68 17.79 3.93
CA LEU A 752 -10.80 16.39 4.37
C LEU A 752 -9.41 15.83 4.63
N THR A 753 -9.21 15.35 5.85
CA THR A 753 -8.05 14.57 6.27
C THR A 753 -8.49 13.14 6.52
N ILE A 754 -7.80 12.19 5.89
CA ILE A 754 -7.97 10.75 6.11
C ILE A 754 -6.84 10.28 7.02
N SER A 755 -7.16 9.49 8.04
CA SER A 755 -6.16 8.81 8.88
C SER A 755 -6.74 7.55 9.50
N ALA A 756 -5.99 6.89 10.39
CA ALA A 756 -6.52 5.84 11.25
C ALA A 756 -6.52 6.22 12.73
N VAL A 757 -7.46 5.65 13.49
CA VAL A 757 -7.41 5.55 14.96
C VAL A 757 -7.36 4.09 15.35
N ASN A 758 -6.56 3.75 16.36
CA ASN A 758 -6.36 2.37 16.75
C ASN A 758 -6.31 2.18 18.27
N ILE A 759 -6.54 0.94 18.71
CA ILE A 759 -6.63 0.60 20.13
C ILE A 759 -5.29 0.69 20.86
N GLU A 760 -4.16 0.48 20.19
CA GLU A 760 -2.85 0.52 20.85
C GLU A 760 -2.36 1.95 21.08
N GLU A 761 -2.59 2.86 20.13
CA GLU A 761 -2.04 4.22 20.14
C GLU A 761 -3.07 5.30 20.53
N ASN A 762 -4.36 5.10 20.26
CA ASN A 762 -5.40 6.14 20.46
C ASN A 762 -6.39 5.82 21.60
N SER A 763 -6.07 4.86 22.47
CA SER A 763 -6.85 4.55 23.69
C SER A 763 -6.89 5.68 24.73
N GLY A 764 -6.05 6.71 24.59
CA GLY A 764 -6.03 7.91 25.41
C GLY A 764 -6.45 9.20 24.69
N LYS A 765 -6.94 9.11 23.44
CA LYS A 765 -7.32 10.27 22.61
C LYS A 765 -8.43 11.10 23.26
N GLU A 766 -8.38 12.42 23.06
CA GLU A 766 -9.47 13.36 23.37
C GLU A 766 -10.09 13.91 22.06
N PRO A 767 -11.40 14.24 22.02
CA PRO A 767 -12.37 14.23 23.12
C PRO A 767 -12.96 12.85 23.44
N VAL A 768 -12.88 11.89 22.52
CA VAL A 768 -13.28 10.49 22.73
C VAL A 768 -12.08 9.57 22.46
N ASN A 769 -11.86 8.60 23.35
CA ASN A 769 -10.84 7.58 23.16
C ASN A 769 -11.35 6.42 22.30
N TYR A 770 -10.43 5.76 21.59
CA TYR A 770 -10.80 4.62 20.77
C TYR A 770 -11.15 3.40 21.62
N VAL A 771 -12.33 2.82 21.39
CA VAL A 771 -12.78 1.53 21.92
C VAL A 771 -13.28 0.67 20.77
N LEU A 772 -13.24 -0.66 20.92
CA LEU A 772 -13.73 -1.59 19.91
C LEU A 772 -15.24 -1.44 19.72
N PRO A 773 -15.76 -1.60 18.49
CA PRO A 773 -17.19 -1.68 18.30
C PRO A 773 -17.82 -2.86 19.09
N PRO A 774 -19.09 -2.74 19.53
CA PRO A 774 -19.81 -3.81 20.21
C PRO A 774 -19.83 -5.10 19.38
N GLY A 775 -19.62 -6.26 20.04
CA GLY A 775 -19.61 -7.57 19.36
C GLY A 775 -18.26 -7.98 18.75
N PHE A 776 -17.29 -7.07 18.66
CA PHE A 776 -15.96 -7.34 18.11
C PHE A 776 -14.90 -7.55 19.20
N SER A 777 -13.90 -8.35 18.84
CA SER A 777 -12.74 -8.65 19.69
C SER A 777 -11.49 -8.72 18.84
N ARG A 778 -10.38 -8.20 19.38
CA ARG A 778 -9.06 -8.24 18.71
C ARG A 778 -8.71 -9.64 18.25
N GLN A 779 -8.20 -9.73 17.03
CA GLN A 779 -7.72 -11.00 16.48
C GLN A 779 -6.54 -11.55 17.27
N ILE A 780 -6.39 -12.87 17.31
CA ILE A 780 -5.23 -13.53 17.91
C ILE A 780 -4.26 -13.89 16.80
N ASP A 781 -2.98 -13.56 16.98
CA ASP A 781 -1.91 -13.93 16.05
C ASP A 781 -1.72 -15.45 16.01
N PRO A 782 -2.07 -16.13 14.90
CA PRO A 782 -1.98 -17.59 14.81
C PRO A 782 -0.53 -18.08 14.60
N THR A 783 0.42 -17.18 14.32
CA THR A 783 1.82 -17.53 14.06
C THR A 783 2.64 -17.69 15.33
N GLN A 784 2.15 -17.14 16.45
CA GLN A 784 2.83 -17.15 17.73
C GLN A 784 2.33 -18.29 18.62
N PRO A 785 3.20 -18.99 19.35
CA PRO A 785 2.79 -20.04 20.29
C PRO A 785 2.08 -19.50 21.54
N GLN A 786 2.14 -18.19 21.79
CA GLN A 786 1.42 -17.50 22.87
C GLN A 786 0.27 -16.69 22.29
N LEU A 787 -0.82 -16.58 23.05
CA LEU A 787 -1.97 -15.76 22.66
C LEU A 787 -1.55 -14.29 22.70
N ARG A 788 -1.39 -13.67 21.53
CA ARG A 788 -1.15 -12.24 21.35
C ARG A 788 -2.31 -11.67 20.57
N GLN A 789 -2.88 -10.58 21.07
CA GLN A 789 -3.88 -9.84 20.31
C GLN A 789 -3.20 -8.93 19.30
N LEU A 790 -3.75 -8.87 18.09
CA LEU A 790 -3.33 -7.92 17.06
C LEU A 790 -3.91 -6.55 17.37
N ASN A 791 -3.33 -5.50 16.78
CA ASN A 791 -3.92 -4.18 16.80
C ASN A 791 -5.30 -4.22 16.11
N GLU A 792 -6.14 -3.24 16.43
CA GLU A 792 -7.43 -3.02 15.78
C GLU A 792 -7.57 -1.53 15.47
N GLN A 793 -7.90 -1.18 14.23
CA GLN A 793 -8.00 0.21 13.80
C GLN A 793 -9.25 0.51 12.97
N SER A 794 -9.62 1.78 12.93
CA SER A 794 -10.71 2.33 12.12
C SER A 794 -10.19 3.45 11.23
N ILE A 795 -10.83 3.66 10.08
CA ILE A 795 -10.56 4.84 9.25
C ILE A 795 -11.24 6.07 9.86
N VAL A 796 -10.56 7.21 9.80
CA VAL A 796 -11.03 8.52 10.24
C VAL A 796 -11.24 9.41 9.03
N LEU A 797 -12.43 10.02 8.94
CA LEU A 797 -12.75 11.09 8.02
C LEU A 797 -12.94 12.37 8.83
N LYS A 798 -11.89 13.17 8.92
CA LYS A 798 -11.91 14.45 9.63
C LYS A 798 -12.21 15.57 8.64
N VAL A 799 -13.33 16.26 8.84
CA VAL A 799 -13.75 17.40 8.01
C VAL A 799 -13.63 18.71 8.78
N ASN A 800 -13.12 19.74 8.11
CA ASN A 800 -13.05 21.09 8.66
C ASN A 800 -13.72 22.08 7.70
N GLU A 801 -14.61 22.93 8.22
CA GLU A 801 -15.38 23.94 7.49
C GLU A 801 -16.13 23.38 6.26
N LEU A 802 -16.77 22.21 6.39
CA LEU A 802 -17.54 21.60 5.31
C LEU A 802 -18.80 22.42 5.00
N ALA A 803 -18.82 23.05 3.82
CA ALA A 803 -19.89 23.96 3.40
C ALA A 803 -21.28 23.29 3.29
N ASP A 804 -22.33 24.08 3.47
CA ASP A 804 -23.75 23.68 3.32
C ASP A 804 -24.01 23.04 1.95
N GLY A 805 -24.51 21.80 1.94
CA GLY A 805 -24.78 21.02 0.73
C GLY A 805 -23.55 20.41 0.04
N ASP A 806 -22.35 20.51 0.62
CA ASP A 806 -21.12 19.88 0.12
C ASP A 806 -20.84 18.54 0.81
N ALA A 807 -20.01 17.71 0.16
CA ALA A 807 -19.55 16.44 0.69
C ALA A 807 -18.09 16.17 0.33
N LYS A 808 -17.37 15.50 1.23
CA LYS A 808 -16.01 15.02 1.00
C LYS A 808 -15.97 13.53 1.22
N ALA A 809 -15.15 12.84 0.44
CA ALA A 809 -15.13 11.39 0.47
C ALA A 809 -13.74 10.81 0.23
N ALA A 810 -13.57 9.59 0.71
CA ALA A 810 -12.49 8.69 0.36
C ALA A 810 -13.04 7.55 -0.52
N TYR A 811 -12.20 6.97 -1.38
CA TYR A 811 -12.61 5.86 -2.22
C TYR A 811 -11.55 4.78 -2.34
N LYS A 812 -12.02 3.57 -2.63
CA LYS A 812 -11.23 2.38 -2.93
C LYS A 812 -11.76 1.73 -4.20
N ASN A 813 -10.86 1.36 -5.10
CA ASN A 813 -11.19 0.60 -6.30
C ASN A 813 -11.22 -0.89 -5.95
N THR A 814 -12.22 -1.60 -6.46
CA THR A 814 -12.42 -3.03 -6.18
C THR A 814 -13.04 -3.74 -7.40
N GLU A 815 -13.25 -5.06 -7.32
CA GLU A 815 -14.03 -5.81 -8.31
C GLU A 815 -14.79 -6.91 -7.57
N ILE A 816 -15.97 -6.55 -7.04
CA ILE A 816 -16.74 -7.43 -6.15
C ILE A 816 -18.14 -7.67 -6.69
N ASP A 817 -18.58 -8.94 -6.59
CA ASP A 817 -19.96 -9.37 -6.80
C ASP A 817 -20.67 -9.55 -5.46
N MET A 818 -21.59 -8.64 -5.14
CA MET A 818 -22.29 -8.61 -3.86
C MET A 818 -23.61 -9.40 -3.87
N ARG A 819 -23.97 -10.06 -4.99
CA ARG A 819 -25.30 -10.70 -5.15
C ARG A 819 -25.52 -11.94 -4.29
N GLN A 820 -24.46 -12.52 -3.76
CA GLN A 820 -24.54 -13.71 -2.90
C GLN A 820 -24.63 -13.37 -1.41
N TYR A 821 -24.77 -12.10 -1.06
CA TYR A 821 -24.94 -11.61 0.31
C TYR A 821 -26.27 -10.88 0.41
N LYS A 822 -26.84 -10.80 1.61
CA LYS A 822 -28.12 -10.09 1.82
C LYS A 822 -27.93 -8.72 2.46
N LYS A 823 -26.91 -8.55 3.29
CA LYS A 823 -26.69 -7.32 4.03
C LYS A 823 -25.29 -6.78 3.86
N LEU A 824 -25.17 -5.46 3.84
CA LEU A 824 -23.92 -4.73 4.02
C LEU A 824 -23.96 -4.03 5.38
N GLN A 825 -22.90 -4.22 6.16
CA GLN A 825 -22.78 -3.64 7.49
C GLN A 825 -21.45 -2.88 7.66
N MET A 826 -21.49 -1.79 8.43
CA MET A 826 -20.31 -1.00 8.82
C MET A 826 -20.63 -0.22 10.09
N GLU A 827 -19.72 -0.22 11.04
CA GLU A 827 -19.87 0.53 12.30
C GLU A 827 -19.40 1.97 12.08
N ALA A 828 -20.12 2.94 12.65
CA ALA A 828 -19.74 4.35 12.54
C ALA A 828 -19.84 5.09 13.87
N HIS A 829 -18.94 6.04 14.05
CA HIS A 829 -18.85 6.94 15.19
C HIS A 829 -18.71 8.37 14.68
N ALA A 830 -19.22 9.34 15.44
CA ALA A 830 -19.05 10.75 15.14
C ALA A 830 -18.79 11.56 16.41
N GLU A 831 -17.84 12.49 16.34
CA GLU A 831 -17.52 13.42 17.40
C GLU A 831 -17.31 14.85 16.86
N ALA A 832 -17.55 15.84 17.71
CA ALA A 832 -17.24 17.22 17.42
C ALA A 832 -15.74 17.49 17.62
N LEU A 833 -15.15 18.35 16.79
CA LEU A 833 -13.78 18.81 17.01
C LEU A 833 -13.69 19.68 18.27
N VAL A 834 -12.55 19.65 18.96
CA VAL A 834 -12.33 20.44 20.18
C VAL A 834 -12.45 21.93 19.86
N GLY A 835 -13.44 22.59 20.48
CA GLY A 835 -13.70 24.02 20.32
C GLY A 835 -14.69 24.37 19.20
N GLU A 836 -15.11 23.40 18.40
CA GLU A 836 -16.12 23.57 17.35
C GLU A 836 -17.53 23.20 17.83
N TYR A 837 -18.55 23.79 17.20
CA TYR A 837 -19.95 23.47 17.49
C TYR A 837 -20.51 22.51 16.44
N LEU A 838 -21.07 21.39 16.90
CA LEU A 838 -21.74 20.41 16.06
C LEU A 838 -22.88 19.77 16.86
N GLU A 839 -24.06 19.65 16.26
CA GLU A 839 -25.19 18.89 16.83
C GLU A 839 -25.38 17.53 16.13
N SER A 840 -26.03 16.58 16.81
CA SER A 840 -26.41 15.31 16.21
C SER A 840 -27.33 15.51 15.00
N ASN A 841 -27.12 14.70 13.96
CA ASN A 841 -27.80 14.72 12.66
C ASN A 841 -27.46 15.91 11.74
N GLU A 842 -26.50 16.77 12.10
CA GLU A 842 -26.00 17.83 11.20
C GLU A 842 -24.98 17.32 10.18
N LEU A 843 -24.23 16.28 10.52
CA LEU A 843 -23.37 15.57 9.58
C LEU A 843 -23.97 14.21 9.24
N VAL A 844 -23.80 13.81 7.98
CA VAL A 844 -24.25 12.52 7.45
C VAL A 844 -23.03 11.76 6.95
N ALA A 845 -22.86 10.53 7.42
CA ALA A 845 -21.91 9.60 6.81
C ALA A 845 -22.63 8.85 5.67
N PHE A 846 -21.93 8.57 4.58
CA PHE A 846 -22.49 7.82 3.47
C PHE A 846 -21.53 6.79 2.91
N ILE A 847 -22.09 5.72 2.38
CA ILE A 847 -21.38 4.74 1.54
C ILE A 847 -22.01 4.73 0.14
N ARG A 848 -21.17 4.80 -0.88
CA ARG A 848 -21.54 4.80 -2.29
C ARG A 848 -20.87 3.63 -3.00
N LEU A 849 -21.67 2.81 -3.68
CA LEU A 849 -21.26 1.58 -4.37
C LEU A 849 -21.67 1.67 -5.84
N GLY A 850 -20.72 1.53 -6.75
CA GLY A 850 -21.01 1.76 -8.16
C GLY A 850 -19.99 1.20 -9.13
N THR A 851 -20.25 1.44 -10.41
CA THR A 851 -19.25 1.25 -11.48
C THR A 851 -18.39 2.49 -11.65
N ASP A 852 -18.87 3.65 -11.19
CA ASP A 852 -18.19 4.94 -11.16
C ASP A 852 -18.69 5.77 -9.96
N PHE A 853 -18.10 6.96 -9.75
CA PHE A 853 -18.38 7.81 -8.59
C PHE A 853 -19.59 8.74 -8.75
N LYS A 854 -20.06 9.04 -9.97
CA LYS A 854 -20.98 10.17 -10.23
C LYS A 854 -22.22 9.79 -11.02
N ASP A 855 -22.10 8.90 -11.99
CA ASP A 855 -23.17 8.63 -12.94
C ASP A 855 -23.92 7.35 -12.60
N ASN A 856 -23.25 6.32 -12.05
CA ASN A 856 -23.80 4.98 -11.87
C ASN A 856 -23.45 4.41 -10.50
N TYR A 857 -24.26 4.77 -9.51
CA TYR A 857 -24.05 4.34 -8.13
C TYR A 857 -25.36 4.13 -7.36
N TYR A 858 -25.25 3.27 -6.36
CA TYR A 858 -26.13 3.24 -5.19
C TYR A 858 -25.47 3.98 -4.05
N GLU A 859 -26.24 4.68 -3.23
CA GLU A 859 -25.73 5.36 -2.04
C GLU A 859 -26.66 5.13 -0.86
N TYR A 860 -26.09 4.94 0.31
CA TYR A 860 -26.78 4.82 1.58
C TYR A 860 -26.21 5.84 2.57
N GLU A 861 -27.08 6.64 3.16
CA GLU A 861 -26.75 7.77 4.03
C GLU A 861 -27.34 7.55 5.42
N VAL A 862 -26.50 7.68 6.45
CA VAL A 862 -26.88 7.59 7.85
C VAL A 862 -26.58 8.94 8.52
N PRO A 863 -27.59 9.61 9.12
CA PRO A 863 -27.35 10.83 9.90
C PRO A 863 -26.63 10.49 11.21
N MET A 864 -25.57 11.23 11.53
CA MET A 864 -24.67 10.87 12.63
C MET A 864 -25.13 11.43 13.97
N GLU A 865 -25.35 10.55 14.93
CA GLU A 865 -25.48 10.86 16.35
C GLU A 865 -24.09 11.08 16.97
N LEU A 866 -23.91 12.20 17.68
CA LEU A 866 -22.64 12.52 18.30
C LEU A 866 -22.44 11.78 19.61
N THR A 867 -21.23 11.24 19.77
CA THR A 867 -20.76 10.71 21.05
C THR A 867 -20.38 11.87 21.98
N PRO A 868 -20.84 11.87 23.25
CA PRO A 868 -20.40 12.86 24.24
C PRO A 868 -18.88 12.78 24.49
N PRO A 869 -18.18 13.90 24.72
CA PRO A 869 -16.79 13.87 25.16
C PRO A 869 -16.61 13.10 26.47
N GLY A 870 -15.59 12.24 26.55
CA GLY A 870 -15.34 11.41 27.72
C GLY A 870 -14.34 10.29 27.48
N LEU A 871 -13.97 9.61 28.57
CA LEU A 871 -13.16 8.39 28.53
C LEU A 871 -14.07 7.17 28.74
N TYR A 872 -14.05 6.25 27.80
CA TYR A 872 -14.91 5.08 27.71
C TYR A 872 -14.13 3.80 27.96
N ASP A 873 -14.70 2.88 28.73
CA ASP A 873 -14.07 1.60 29.05
C ASP A 873 -14.27 0.58 27.93
N ASN A 874 -13.16 0.09 27.36
CA ASN A 874 -13.19 -0.92 26.31
C ASN A 874 -13.72 -2.28 26.83
N ASP A 875 -13.71 -2.57 28.12
CA ASP A 875 -14.28 -3.81 28.66
C ASP A 875 -15.79 -3.70 28.97
N SER A 876 -16.36 -2.50 28.83
CA SER A 876 -17.77 -2.19 29.09
C SER A 876 -18.56 -2.14 27.78
N GLU A 877 -19.46 -3.10 27.55
CA GLU A 877 -20.34 -3.11 26.38
C GLU A 877 -21.24 -1.87 26.31
N SER A 878 -21.68 -1.32 27.45
CA SER A 878 -22.46 -0.09 27.47
C SER A 878 -21.67 1.14 27.02
N ASP A 879 -20.37 1.18 27.32
CA ASP A 879 -19.51 2.30 26.95
C ASP A 879 -19.17 2.21 25.45
N ARG A 880 -18.90 0.99 24.95
CA ARG A 880 -18.75 0.74 23.51
C ARG A 880 -19.98 1.17 22.72
N LEU A 881 -21.19 0.94 23.23
CA LEU A 881 -22.44 1.38 22.59
C LEU A 881 -22.67 2.90 22.65
N ILE A 882 -21.97 3.64 23.52
CA ILE A 882 -22.01 5.11 23.53
C ILE A 882 -21.06 5.67 22.46
N VAL A 883 -19.90 5.04 22.26
CA VAL A 883 -18.95 5.41 21.21
C VAL A 883 -19.46 4.97 19.83
N TRP A 884 -19.98 3.76 19.72
CA TRP A 884 -20.55 3.20 18.49
C TRP A 884 -22.06 2.97 18.67
N PRO A 885 -22.88 4.03 18.58
CA PRO A 885 -24.32 3.92 18.78
C PRO A 885 -24.98 3.15 17.64
N GLU A 886 -25.98 2.33 17.96
CA GLU A 886 -26.75 1.56 16.96
C GLU A 886 -27.38 2.45 15.88
N GLY A 887 -27.70 3.72 16.22
CA GLY A 887 -28.23 4.70 15.27
C GLY A 887 -27.25 5.09 14.16
N ASN A 888 -25.95 4.99 14.41
CA ASN A 888 -24.90 5.29 13.42
C ASN A 888 -24.52 4.08 12.58
N GLN A 889 -24.96 2.87 12.95
CA GLN A 889 -24.59 1.66 12.24
C GLN A 889 -25.18 1.66 10.83
N PHE A 890 -24.32 1.45 9.84
CA PHE A 890 -24.76 1.09 8.50
C PHE A 890 -25.22 -0.36 8.57
N ASP A 891 -26.53 -0.60 8.54
CA ASP A 891 -27.11 -1.95 8.44
C ASP A 891 -28.16 -1.94 7.32
N LEU A 892 -27.67 -2.22 6.12
CA LEU A 892 -28.40 -2.11 4.85
C LEU A 892 -28.72 -3.49 4.29
N GLU A 893 -29.99 -3.73 3.99
CA GLU A 893 -30.40 -4.88 3.18
C GLU A 893 -30.20 -4.58 1.69
N LEU A 894 -29.34 -5.34 1.02
CA LEU A 894 -28.95 -5.09 -0.38
C LEU A 894 -30.15 -5.13 -1.36
N ASP A 895 -31.21 -5.85 -1.01
CA ASP A 895 -32.45 -5.87 -1.79
C ASP A 895 -33.11 -4.49 -1.86
N GLN A 896 -32.98 -3.65 -0.82
CA GLN A 896 -33.53 -2.29 -0.80
C GLN A 896 -32.96 -1.41 -1.92
N PHE A 897 -31.68 -1.57 -2.28
CA PHE A 897 -31.11 -0.89 -3.46
C PHE A 897 -31.84 -1.27 -4.74
N THR A 898 -32.19 -2.55 -4.89
CA THR A 898 -32.92 -3.03 -6.07
C THR A 898 -34.37 -2.51 -6.08
N GLU A 899 -35.00 -2.41 -4.91
CA GLU A 899 -36.35 -1.89 -4.76
C GLU A 899 -36.44 -0.40 -5.13
N VAL A 900 -35.52 0.43 -4.60
CA VAL A 900 -35.43 1.85 -4.93
C VAL A 900 -35.14 2.06 -6.41
N LYS A 901 -34.26 1.25 -7.00
CA LYS A 901 -34.01 1.27 -8.46
C LYS A 901 -35.25 0.93 -9.27
N GLN A 902 -36.03 -0.08 -8.85
CA GLN A 902 -37.29 -0.42 -9.50
C GLN A 902 -38.34 0.69 -9.31
N ALA A 903 -38.41 1.33 -8.15
CA ALA A 903 -39.29 2.45 -7.86
C ALA A 903 -38.99 3.63 -8.78
N ARG A 904 -37.71 4.01 -8.90
CA ARG A 904 -37.23 5.00 -9.87
C ARG A 904 -37.63 4.62 -11.29
N ASN A 905 -37.42 3.37 -11.72
CA ASN A 905 -37.79 2.93 -13.07
C ASN A 905 -39.31 3.01 -13.30
N ARG A 906 -40.14 2.73 -12.30
CA ARG A 906 -41.59 2.94 -12.38
C ARG A 906 -41.91 4.43 -12.53
N ALA A 907 -41.26 5.30 -11.75
CA ALA A 907 -41.42 6.74 -11.82
C ALA A 907 -40.98 7.30 -13.19
N MET A 908 -39.92 6.78 -13.81
CA MET A 908 -39.51 7.17 -15.17
C MET A 908 -40.54 6.82 -16.26
N ASN A 909 -41.35 5.78 -16.03
CA ASN A 909 -42.40 5.37 -16.96
C ASN A 909 -43.72 6.13 -16.75
N ASP A 910 -43.80 6.97 -15.72
CA ASP A 910 -44.94 7.85 -15.46
C ASP A 910 -44.83 9.12 -16.32
N PRO A 911 -45.79 9.41 -17.22
CA PRO A 911 -45.77 10.60 -18.06
C PRO A 911 -45.79 11.94 -17.28
N GLU A 912 -46.19 11.95 -16.01
CA GLU A 912 -46.21 13.15 -15.16
C GLU A 912 -44.90 13.38 -14.39
N SER A 913 -43.98 12.42 -14.40
CA SER A 913 -42.70 12.47 -13.68
C SER A 913 -41.60 13.13 -14.51
N GLN A 914 -40.76 13.93 -13.86
CA GLN A 914 -39.54 14.51 -14.46
C GLN A 914 -38.28 13.66 -14.17
N VAL A 915 -38.44 12.49 -13.54
CA VAL A 915 -37.32 11.62 -13.17
C VAL A 915 -36.72 10.99 -14.43
N THR A 916 -35.41 11.11 -14.59
CA THR A 916 -34.64 10.53 -15.70
C THR A 916 -33.68 9.46 -15.19
N ILE A 917 -32.94 8.82 -16.11
CA ILE A 917 -31.94 7.82 -15.71
C ILE A 917 -30.77 8.42 -14.92
N SER A 918 -30.43 9.67 -15.19
CA SER A 918 -29.34 10.43 -14.54
C SER A 918 -29.81 11.23 -13.32
N SER A 919 -31.12 11.25 -13.04
CA SER A 919 -31.64 11.86 -11.82
C SER A 919 -31.27 11.00 -10.62
N VAL A 920 -30.75 11.61 -9.56
CA VAL A 920 -30.62 10.96 -8.25
C VAL A 920 -32.03 10.77 -7.70
N TYR A 921 -32.43 9.52 -7.49
CA TYR A 921 -33.72 9.17 -6.92
C TYR A 921 -33.49 8.55 -5.54
N SER A 922 -34.22 9.03 -4.54
CA SER A 922 -33.98 8.63 -3.14
C SER A 922 -35.28 8.30 -2.42
N GLU A 923 -35.21 7.33 -1.51
CA GLU A 923 -36.28 6.96 -0.59
C GLU A 923 -35.71 6.82 0.84
N MET A 924 -36.58 6.92 1.84
CA MET A 924 -36.22 6.68 3.24
C MET A 924 -36.53 5.24 3.62
N ASP A 925 -35.63 4.61 4.36
CA ASP A 925 -35.87 3.30 4.96
C ASP A 925 -36.73 3.41 6.24
N GLU A 926 -36.98 2.27 6.90
CA GLU A 926 -37.75 2.23 8.14
C GLU A 926 -37.01 2.83 9.36
N LYS A 927 -35.67 2.97 9.27
CA LYS A 927 -34.79 3.48 10.32
C LYS A 927 -34.60 5.01 10.23
N GLY A 928 -35.01 5.62 9.12
CA GLY A 928 -34.83 7.06 8.85
C GLY A 928 -33.58 7.38 8.04
N ASN A 929 -32.92 6.37 7.49
CA ASN A 929 -31.75 6.50 6.62
C ASN A 929 -32.18 6.66 5.15
N ARG A 930 -31.34 7.31 4.34
CA ARG A 930 -31.69 7.61 2.94
C ARG A 930 -30.97 6.67 1.99
N ILE A 931 -31.73 6.06 1.10
CA ILE A 931 -31.24 5.17 0.04
C ILE A 931 -31.41 5.88 -1.29
N SER A 932 -30.32 6.02 -2.05
CA SER A 932 -30.27 6.76 -3.30
C SER A 932 -29.77 5.90 -4.46
N VAL A 933 -30.26 6.15 -5.67
CA VAL A 933 -29.79 5.54 -6.92
C VAL A 933 -29.63 6.58 -8.01
N SER A 934 -28.50 6.53 -8.73
CA SER A 934 -28.24 7.32 -9.94
C SER A 934 -27.75 6.40 -11.06
N GLY A 935 -28.20 6.62 -12.29
CA GLY A 935 -27.80 5.82 -13.45
C GLY A 935 -28.33 4.40 -13.43
N ASN A 936 -27.50 3.43 -13.82
CA ASN A 936 -27.86 2.01 -13.83
C ASN A 936 -26.80 1.12 -13.16
N PRO A 937 -26.51 1.33 -11.87
CA PRO A 937 -25.48 0.60 -11.12
C PRO A 937 -25.80 -0.89 -11.03
N ASN A 938 -24.76 -1.71 -10.86
CA ASN A 938 -24.87 -3.16 -10.82
C ASN A 938 -24.07 -3.76 -9.65
N LEU A 939 -24.76 -4.49 -8.77
CA LEU A 939 -24.15 -5.18 -7.62
C LEU A 939 -23.27 -6.38 -8.03
N SER A 940 -23.38 -6.86 -9.28
CA SER A 940 -22.52 -7.95 -9.77
C SER A 940 -21.11 -7.51 -10.16
N SER A 941 -20.86 -6.21 -10.23
CA SER A 941 -19.57 -5.64 -10.64
C SER A 941 -19.42 -4.27 -10.01
N VAL A 942 -19.36 -4.26 -8.69
CA VAL A 942 -19.01 -3.05 -7.94
C VAL A 942 -17.53 -2.80 -8.16
N ARG A 943 -17.21 -1.67 -8.79
CA ARG A 943 -15.83 -1.28 -9.14
C ARG A 943 -15.24 -0.25 -8.19
N THR A 944 -16.11 0.50 -7.54
CA THR A 944 -15.75 1.62 -6.68
C THR A 944 -16.59 1.55 -5.42
N ILE A 945 -15.92 1.62 -4.28
CA ILE A 945 -16.52 1.87 -2.97
C ILE A 945 -16.05 3.25 -2.54
N MET A 946 -16.98 4.10 -2.16
CA MET A 946 -16.70 5.44 -1.66
C MET A 946 -17.39 5.60 -0.31
N ILE A 947 -16.66 6.15 0.66
CA ILE A 947 -17.16 6.49 1.99
C ILE A 947 -16.91 7.97 2.21
N GLY A 948 -17.87 8.68 2.79
CA GLY A 948 -17.73 10.13 2.91
C GLY A 948 -18.61 10.74 3.97
N VAL A 949 -18.37 12.04 4.16
CA VAL A 949 -19.08 12.90 5.10
C VAL A 949 -19.75 14.02 4.31
N ARG A 950 -20.99 14.31 4.67
CA ARG A 950 -21.82 15.31 4.01
C ARG A 950 -22.43 16.25 5.04
N ASN A 951 -22.41 17.53 4.71
CA ASN A 951 -23.25 18.55 5.35
C ASN A 951 -24.51 18.71 4.47
N PRO A 952 -25.68 18.16 4.89
CA PRO A 952 -26.90 18.27 4.09
C PRO A 952 -27.23 19.73 3.79
N LYS A 953 -27.98 19.98 2.70
CA LYS A 953 -28.33 21.34 2.33
C LYS A 953 -29.52 21.84 3.14
N ALA A 954 -29.43 23.00 3.78
CA ALA A 954 -30.46 23.47 4.71
C ALA A 954 -31.90 23.59 4.16
N GLY A 955 -32.07 23.80 2.86
CA GLY A 955 -33.37 23.85 2.19
C GLY A 955 -33.95 22.50 1.75
N ASP A 956 -33.15 21.45 1.76
CA ASP A 956 -33.47 20.10 1.27
C ASP A 956 -32.98 19.01 2.25
N ASN A 957 -32.69 19.39 3.50
CA ASN A 957 -32.21 18.48 4.54
C ASN A 957 -33.38 17.59 4.99
N PRO A 958 -33.31 16.27 4.77
CA PRO A 958 -34.42 15.40 5.11
C PRO A 958 -34.39 14.93 6.57
N TYR A 959 -33.36 15.29 7.34
CA TYR A 959 -33.11 14.82 8.70
C TYR A 959 -33.47 15.84 9.80
N GLY A 960 -33.73 17.10 9.46
CA GLY A 960 -34.06 18.11 10.48
C GLY A 960 -34.08 19.55 9.99
N GLN A 961 -34.17 20.46 10.96
CA GLN A 961 -33.87 21.87 10.71
C GLN A 961 -32.36 22.06 10.71
N ASP A 962 -31.90 22.88 9.77
CA ASP A 962 -30.50 23.07 9.45
C ASP A 962 -30.21 24.57 9.46
N ASP A 963 -29.07 24.96 10.03
CA ASP A 963 -28.66 26.36 10.16
C ASP A 963 -28.00 26.91 8.89
N GLY A 964 -27.66 26.05 7.92
CA GLY A 964 -26.98 26.41 6.67
C GLY A 964 -25.55 26.91 6.89
N LEU A 965 -24.92 26.55 8.01
CA LEU A 965 -23.54 26.92 8.33
C LEU A 965 -22.57 25.79 7.97
N PRO A 966 -21.29 26.11 7.71
CA PRO A 966 -20.25 25.10 7.58
C PRO A 966 -20.11 24.27 8.86
N LYS A 967 -19.83 22.97 8.70
CA LYS A 967 -19.69 22.02 9.82
C LYS A 967 -18.30 21.40 9.87
N SER A 968 -17.78 21.20 11.07
CA SER A 968 -16.51 20.52 11.33
C SER A 968 -16.73 19.36 12.29
N GLY A 969 -16.13 18.20 12.00
CA GLY A 969 -16.35 16.99 12.78
C GLY A 969 -15.39 15.88 12.38
N GLU A 970 -15.35 14.84 13.22
CA GLU A 970 -14.53 13.65 13.00
C GLU A 970 -15.45 12.42 13.00
N ILE A 971 -15.41 11.63 11.92
CA ILE A 971 -16.20 10.41 11.77
C ILE A 971 -15.26 9.22 11.66
N TRP A 972 -15.50 8.18 12.45
CA TRP A 972 -14.77 6.91 12.36
C TRP A 972 -15.65 5.86 11.71
N LEU A 973 -15.08 5.05 10.82
CA LEU A 973 -15.77 3.94 10.18
C LEU A 973 -14.98 2.66 10.42
N ASN A 974 -15.67 1.57 10.75
CA ASN A 974 -15.04 0.29 11.03
C ASN A 974 -15.84 -0.92 10.50
N GLU A 975 -15.17 -2.06 10.35
CA GLU A 975 -15.75 -3.39 10.09
C GLU A 975 -16.71 -3.42 8.88
N LEU A 976 -16.28 -2.88 7.73
CA LEU A 976 -17.06 -2.90 6.49
C LEU A 976 -17.15 -4.33 5.94
N ARG A 977 -18.33 -4.93 6.09
CA ARG A 977 -18.56 -6.37 5.85
C ARG A 977 -19.87 -6.64 5.13
N LEU A 978 -19.92 -7.82 4.52
CA LEU A 978 -21.10 -8.43 3.96
C LEU A 978 -21.51 -9.63 4.81
N THR A 979 -22.81 -9.73 5.11
CA THR A 979 -23.34 -10.80 5.95
C THR A 979 -24.54 -11.51 5.32
N ASP A 980 -25.01 -12.58 5.97
CA ASP A 980 -26.17 -13.36 5.57
C ASP A 980 -26.04 -13.94 4.16
N PHE A 981 -25.09 -14.85 3.96
CA PHE A 981 -24.85 -15.46 2.65
C PHE A 981 -26.10 -16.11 2.06
N ASN A 982 -26.17 -16.13 0.73
CA ASN A 982 -27.20 -16.87 0.04
C ASN A 982 -26.92 -18.37 0.14
N GLU A 983 -27.53 -19.00 1.13
CA GLU A 983 -27.46 -20.43 1.38
C GLU A 983 -28.61 -21.21 0.70
N SER A 984 -29.25 -20.64 -0.32
CA SER A 984 -30.21 -21.39 -1.12
C SER A 984 -29.50 -22.55 -1.82
N GLY A 985 -29.78 -23.78 -1.38
CA GLY A 985 -29.24 -24.98 -1.99
C GLY A 985 -29.88 -25.31 -3.33
N GLY A 986 -29.15 -26.05 -4.17
CA GLY A 986 -29.65 -26.57 -5.44
C GLY A 986 -29.54 -28.08 -5.53
N TRP A 987 -30.10 -28.64 -6.60
CA TRP A 987 -29.96 -30.06 -6.92
C TRP A 987 -29.56 -30.25 -8.38
N ALA A 988 -28.92 -31.38 -8.66
CA ALA A 988 -28.63 -31.84 -9.99
C ALA A 988 -29.06 -33.29 -10.17
N ALA A 989 -29.42 -33.62 -11.41
CA ALA A 989 -29.70 -34.97 -11.82
C ALA A 989 -29.02 -35.23 -13.16
N GLN A 990 -28.41 -36.41 -13.29
CA GLN A 990 -27.87 -36.89 -14.54
C GLN A 990 -28.35 -38.30 -14.84
N GLY A 991 -28.54 -38.60 -16.11
CA GLY A 991 -28.96 -39.91 -16.58
C GLY A 991 -28.25 -40.28 -17.87
N ARG A 992 -27.81 -41.54 -17.96
CA ARG A 992 -27.18 -42.10 -19.15
C ARG A 992 -27.76 -43.47 -19.46
N ALA A 993 -28.24 -43.64 -20.69
CA ALA A 993 -28.63 -44.92 -21.24
C ALA A 993 -27.66 -45.31 -22.36
N THR A 994 -27.07 -46.49 -22.27
CA THR A 994 -26.16 -47.05 -23.28
C THR A 994 -26.70 -48.37 -23.79
N LEU A 995 -26.85 -48.45 -25.11
CA LEU A 995 -27.23 -49.64 -25.86
C LEU A 995 -25.99 -50.12 -26.61
N LYS A 996 -25.43 -51.25 -26.18
CA LYS A 996 -24.34 -51.93 -26.88
C LYS A 996 -24.93 -52.93 -27.87
N LEU A 997 -24.68 -52.74 -29.15
CA LEU A 997 -25.13 -53.59 -30.26
C LEU A 997 -24.01 -54.57 -30.61
N ALA A 998 -23.74 -55.52 -29.73
CA ALA A 998 -22.71 -56.54 -29.89
C ALA A 998 -21.34 -55.94 -30.31
N ASP A 999 -20.74 -56.45 -31.39
CA ASP A 999 -19.48 -55.94 -31.97
C ASP A 999 -19.72 -54.88 -33.07
N PHE A 1000 -20.98 -54.50 -33.33
CA PHE A 1000 -21.35 -53.58 -34.40
C PHE A 1000 -21.24 -52.11 -34.00
N GLY A 1001 -21.66 -51.75 -32.78
CA GLY A 1001 -21.58 -50.36 -32.33
C GLY A 1001 -22.25 -50.09 -30.98
N ASN A 1002 -22.13 -48.85 -30.50
CA ASN A 1002 -22.74 -48.38 -29.26
C ASN A 1002 -23.58 -47.13 -29.53
N VAL A 1003 -24.78 -47.07 -28.95
CA VAL A 1003 -25.61 -45.87 -28.91
C VAL A 1003 -25.71 -45.41 -27.47
N THR A 1004 -25.30 -44.17 -27.19
CA THR A 1004 -25.42 -43.56 -25.87
C THR A 1004 -26.30 -42.33 -25.96
N VAL A 1005 -27.28 -42.24 -25.06
CA VAL A 1005 -28.06 -41.04 -24.80
C VAL A 1005 -27.78 -40.63 -23.36
N ALA A 1006 -27.40 -39.37 -23.16
CA ALA A 1006 -27.19 -38.78 -21.85
C ALA A 1006 -27.99 -37.49 -21.76
N GLY A 1007 -28.40 -37.14 -20.55
CA GLY A 1007 -28.99 -35.86 -20.23
C GLY A 1007 -28.63 -35.45 -18.81
N ASN A 1008 -28.47 -34.15 -18.60
CA ASN A 1008 -28.21 -33.59 -17.28
C ASN A 1008 -29.10 -32.37 -17.03
N THR A 1009 -29.38 -32.11 -15.77
CA THR A 1009 -30.00 -30.87 -15.34
C THR A 1009 -29.49 -30.47 -13.97
N SER A 1010 -29.35 -29.17 -13.74
CA SER A 1010 -28.99 -28.61 -12.44
C SER A 1010 -29.70 -27.29 -12.20
N GLN A 1011 -30.10 -27.06 -10.95
CA GLN A 1011 -30.74 -25.84 -10.49
C GLN A 1011 -29.71 -24.83 -9.97
N PRO A 1012 -30.05 -23.53 -9.93
CA PRO A 1012 -29.28 -22.53 -9.20
C PRO A 1012 -29.02 -22.97 -7.75
N GLY A 1013 -27.85 -22.63 -7.23
CA GLY A 1013 -27.37 -23.03 -5.90
C GLY A 1013 -26.73 -24.42 -5.83
N PHE A 1014 -26.76 -25.21 -6.91
CA PHE A 1014 -26.05 -26.50 -6.95
C PHE A 1014 -24.56 -26.30 -7.25
N GLY A 1015 -23.74 -27.19 -6.69
CA GLY A 1015 -22.29 -27.16 -6.80
C GLY A 1015 -21.64 -28.44 -6.26
N SER A 1016 -20.32 -28.55 -6.40
CA SER A 1016 -19.55 -29.56 -5.64
C SER A 1016 -19.45 -29.17 -4.17
N ILE A 1017 -19.09 -30.12 -3.30
CA ILE A 1017 -19.13 -29.90 -1.85
C ILE A 1017 -18.10 -28.86 -1.39
N GLU A 1018 -17.01 -28.70 -2.14
CA GLU A 1018 -15.92 -27.76 -1.90
C GLU A 1018 -16.14 -26.35 -2.48
N GLN A 1019 -17.20 -26.13 -3.24
CA GLN A 1019 -17.46 -24.83 -3.86
C GLN A 1019 -17.89 -23.78 -2.83
N LYS A 1020 -17.26 -22.60 -2.93
CA LYS A 1020 -17.58 -21.41 -2.13
C LYS A 1020 -18.88 -20.75 -2.62
N VAL A 1021 -19.38 -19.77 -1.86
CA VAL A 1021 -20.66 -19.10 -2.13
C VAL A 1021 -20.75 -18.54 -3.55
N GLN A 1022 -19.70 -17.85 -4.00
CA GLN A 1022 -19.64 -17.20 -5.32
C GLN A 1022 -19.48 -18.17 -6.49
N GLU A 1023 -18.98 -19.38 -6.24
CA GLU A 1023 -18.65 -20.37 -7.29
C GLU A 1023 -19.85 -21.26 -7.66
N ARG A 1024 -20.92 -21.21 -6.85
CA ARG A 1024 -22.11 -22.02 -7.08
C ARG A 1024 -22.84 -21.57 -8.33
N GLN A 1025 -23.57 -22.51 -8.91
CA GLN A 1025 -24.30 -22.27 -10.14
C GLN A 1025 -25.41 -21.21 -9.94
N GLN A 1026 -25.44 -20.18 -10.79
CA GLN A 1026 -26.45 -19.11 -10.73
C GLN A 1026 -27.58 -19.28 -11.76
N GLU A 1027 -27.40 -20.16 -12.74
CA GLU A 1027 -28.34 -20.38 -13.83
C GLU A 1027 -28.91 -21.80 -13.79
N GLN A 1028 -30.06 -22.03 -14.43
CA GLN A 1028 -30.57 -23.38 -14.63
C GLN A 1028 -29.91 -24.01 -15.88
N ILE A 1029 -29.34 -25.20 -15.73
CA ILE A 1029 -28.78 -25.97 -16.86
C ILE A 1029 -29.72 -27.14 -17.19
N ILE A 1030 -29.97 -27.33 -18.48
CA ILE A 1030 -30.66 -28.49 -19.05
C ILE A 1030 -29.89 -28.86 -20.33
N GLN A 1031 -29.19 -30.00 -20.34
CA GLN A 1031 -28.41 -30.49 -21.49
C GLN A 1031 -28.83 -31.88 -21.93
#